data_AF-A0A1X7H3I0-F1
#
_entry.id   AF-A0A1X7H3I0-F1
#
_cell.length_a   1.000
_cell.length_b   1.000
_cell.length_c   1.000
_cell.angle_alpha   90.00
_cell.angle_beta   90.00
_cell.angle_gamma   90.00
#
_symmetry.space_group_name_H-M   'P 1'
#
loop_
_entity.id
_entity.type
_entity.pdbx_description
1 polymer ?
#
loop_
_entity_poly.entity_id
_entity_poly.type
_entity_poly.pdbx_seq_one_letter_code
_entity_poly.pdbx_strand_id
1 'polypeptide(L)'
;MSPRLGCRQRGAIGLMAAGTLALALVFLLLAVDSGRLYLEKRKLQSIADTAALEAAGRGGLCSPTTSANDYAVQNAARNGFTVVAGDSSRGLAVTCGTLTTNAGNIRVFSADASKNEAIRVVATRSVVTSVATGIWNMFSGTPASTQMTLAASAVAAYAPPVAQLTIRSSLATVDSAKSPLLNMVIGNLLGGSLSLTAAGWNGLLATNLNLLGYLDQLAIELNVTAGDYDALLNTAVSANQLIDAAVKVLQKNGAVATAVINDVISLKAIAPNTQLLKVADLLKVASGTPAAALNTNVQLFQLLEAVAQLSNSKGAVSAAAQVNIPLVGNVSIQTKVIEPPQLSAIGNPAKAKAGLLNNPQTDQIVVRTAQVRTLVTVDAPIIKLVSGVSSILTGLATPVSKVVGGLLNLNIPAVVGGVLCLVACNVTDVDITQSLSIYIEAASAQSQVTDYSCATPATKSLTVQATTAMATLGVGYVDPATAFSSSAPVTVQPVRLIDFGQRYCIVLSLICGTRTAGVGGGLNVKALSTVAAQTSSLLFLPVADMNAVPTYKSPPGTANIVNSLGATLSGLQATYVPPSGSTPGAANGTVTTALATITSAVVTLVQDVLSPLLDPIVNTLLSALGINLGNAEVGANLTCQMGRAYLVI
;
A
#
# COMPACT_ATOMS: atom_id res chain seq x y z
N MET A 1 97.27 -8.70 71.80
CA MET A 1 96.37 -9.86 71.98
C MET A 1 95.03 -9.51 71.35
N SER A 2 94.51 -10.42 70.53
CA SER A 2 93.17 -10.51 69.92
C SER A 2 92.05 -10.63 70.99
N PRO A 3 90.73 -10.75 70.64
CA PRO A 3 90.02 -10.60 69.36
C PRO A 3 88.76 -9.68 69.42
N ARG A 4 88.14 -9.53 68.25
CA ARG A 4 86.82 -8.95 67.94
C ARG A 4 85.65 -9.72 68.57
N LEU A 5 84.46 -9.12 68.62
CA LEU A 5 83.23 -9.64 67.98
C LEU A 5 82.03 -8.69 68.21
N GLY A 6 81.55 -8.07 67.12
CA GLY A 6 80.23 -7.43 67.09
C GLY A 6 79.16 -8.47 66.76
N CYS A 7 78.22 -8.69 67.68
CA CYS A 7 77.02 -9.49 67.40
C CYS A 7 75.99 -8.62 66.67
N ARG A 8 75.76 -8.90 65.38
CA ARG A 8 74.61 -8.40 64.62
C ARG A 8 73.64 -9.56 64.42
N GLN A 9 72.46 -9.50 65.05
CA GLN A 9 71.35 -10.40 64.78
C GLN A 9 70.94 -10.30 63.30
N ARG A 10 71.11 -11.38 62.54
CA ARG A 10 70.68 -11.54 61.14
C ARG A 10 69.71 -12.71 60.93
N GLY A 11 68.88 -13.02 61.94
CA GLY A 11 67.89 -14.12 61.87
C GLY A 11 66.50 -13.70 61.36
N ALA A 12 66.00 -12.54 61.80
CA ALA A 12 64.61 -12.14 61.52
C ALA A 12 64.35 -11.73 60.06
N ILE A 13 65.33 -11.15 59.37
CA ILE A 13 65.21 -10.75 57.96
C ILE A 13 65.09 -11.99 57.05
N GLY A 14 65.75 -13.10 57.39
CA GLY A 14 65.64 -14.36 56.66
C GLY A 14 64.23 -14.97 56.74
N LEU A 15 63.61 -14.92 57.93
CA LEU A 15 62.23 -15.39 58.13
C LEU A 15 61.21 -14.50 57.43
N MET A 16 61.37 -13.18 57.48
CA MET A 16 60.50 -12.24 56.77
C MET A 16 60.66 -12.39 55.24
N ALA A 17 61.88 -12.55 54.73
CA ALA A 17 62.15 -12.79 53.32
C ALA A 17 61.51 -14.10 52.83
N ALA A 18 61.69 -15.20 53.59
CA ALA A 18 61.06 -16.47 53.29
C ALA A 18 59.52 -16.37 53.30
N GLY A 19 58.95 -15.64 54.27
CA GLY A 19 57.51 -15.38 54.35
C GLY A 19 56.97 -14.61 53.14
N THR A 20 57.68 -13.54 52.73
CA THR A 20 57.27 -12.76 51.54
C THR A 20 57.42 -13.54 50.24
N LEU A 21 58.43 -14.40 50.11
CA LEU A 21 58.63 -15.24 48.92
C LEU A 21 57.56 -16.33 48.86
N ALA A 22 57.23 -16.96 49.99
CA ALA A 22 56.12 -17.90 50.08
C ALA A 22 54.78 -17.25 49.69
N LEU A 23 54.51 -16.05 50.19
CA LEU A 23 53.33 -15.27 49.84
C LEU A 23 53.31 -14.95 48.33
N ALA A 24 54.44 -14.52 47.75
CA ALA A 24 54.56 -14.23 46.33
C ALA A 24 54.29 -15.46 45.46
N LEU A 25 54.78 -16.64 45.87
CA LEU A 25 54.51 -17.90 45.19
C LEU A 25 53.02 -18.27 45.22
N VAL A 26 52.33 -18.03 46.34
CA VAL A 26 50.88 -18.27 46.45
C VAL A 26 50.10 -17.36 45.49
N PHE A 27 50.45 -16.08 45.40
CA PHE A 27 49.80 -15.17 44.45
C PHE A 27 50.08 -15.52 42.98
N LEU A 28 51.30 -15.93 42.65
CA LEU A 28 51.64 -16.43 41.31
C LEU A 28 50.82 -17.66 40.95
N LEU A 29 50.67 -18.59 41.89
CA LEU A 29 49.85 -19.78 41.71
C LEU A 29 48.38 -19.40 41.44
N LEU A 30 47.81 -18.51 42.25
CA LEU A 30 46.44 -18.01 42.07
C LEU A 30 46.27 -17.31 40.71
N ALA A 31 47.24 -16.51 40.29
CA ALA A 31 47.21 -15.81 39.00
C ALA A 31 47.27 -16.77 37.80
N VAL A 32 48.17 -17.76 37.84
CA VAL A 32 48.29 -18.78 36.77
C VAL A 32 47.02 -19.62 36.69
N ASP A 33 46.48 -20.01 37.84
CA ASP A 33 45.32 -20.89 37.89
C ASP A 33 44.02 -20.19 37.47
N SER A 34 43.78 -18.97 37.96
CA SER A 34 42.67 -18.13 37.49
C SER A 34 42.79 -17.82 35.99
N GLY A 35 44.01 -17.56 35.49
CA GLY A 35 44.29 -17.37 34.07
C GLY A 35 43.93 -18.59 33.23
N ARG A 36 44.28 -19.80 33.68
CA ARG A 36 43.92 -21.06 33.02
C ARG A 36 42.41 -21.26 32.96
N LEU A 37 41.70 -21.08 34.08
CA LEU A 37 40.24 -21.24 34.14
C LEU A 37 39.52 -20.21 33.27
N TYR A 38 39.99 -18.96 33.25
CA TYR A 38 39.42 -17.90 32.42
C TYR A 38 39.63 -18.18 30.93
N LEU A 39 40.82 -18.65 30.53
CA LEU A 39 41.09 -19.04 29.14
C LEU A 39 40.18 -20.19 28.70
N GLU A 40 39.96 -21.17 29.57
CA GLU A 40 39.08 -22.31 29.26
C GLU A 40 37.62 -21.89 29.17
N LYS A 41 37.17 -20.98 30.05
CA LYS A 41 35.83 -20.36 29.95
C LYS A 41 35.66 -19.58 28.65
N ARG A 42 36.66 -18.80 28.23
CA ARG A 42 36.61 -18.02 26.97
C ARG A 42 36.54 -18.92 25.73
N LYS A 43 37.25 -20.06 25.74
CA LYS A 43 37.14 -21.07 24.67
C LYS A 43 35.74 -21.68 24.63
N LEU A 44 35.15 -22.02 25.78
CA LEU A 44 33.78 -22.54 25.85
C LEU A 44 32.75 -21.52 25.38
N GLN A 45 32.91 -20.25 25.74
CA GLN A 45 32.04 -19.18 25.26
C GLN A 45 32.11 -19.04 23.74
N SER A 46 33.31 -19.05 23.16
CA SER A 46 33.47 -19.02 21.70
C SER A 46 32.76 -20.17 21.01
N ILE A 47 32.78 -21.38 21.57
CA ILE A 47 32.08 -22.54 21.01
C ILE A 47 30.55 -22.38 21.14
N ALA A 48 30.07 -21.91 22.29
CA ALA A 48 28.65 -21.67 22.52
C ALA A 48 28.12 -20.59 21.54
N ASP A 49 28.87 -19.49 21.37
CA ASP A 49 28.51 -18.37 20.49
C ASP A 49 28.42 -18.82 19.02
N THR A 50 29.43 -19.54 18.50
CA THR A 50 29.43 -20.00 17.11
C THR A 50 28.39 -21.09 16.86
N ALA A 51 28.17 -21.98 17.83
CA ALA A 51 27.17 -23.04 17.72
C ALA A 51 25.75 -22.45 17.74
N ALA A 52 25.48 -21.46 18.60
CA ALA A 52 24.20 -20.76 18.64
C ALA A 52 23.95 -20.00 17.32
N LEU A 53 24.94 -19.25 16.82
CA LEU A 53 24.84 -18.51 15.56
C LEU A 53 24.64 -19.43 14.35
N GLU A 54 25.30 -20.58 14.28
CA GLU A 54 25.11 -21.52 13.19
C GLU A 54 23.73 -22.19 13.25
N ALA A 55 23.31 -22.62 14.44
CA ALA A 55 22.00 -23.25 14.62
C ALA A 55 20.86 -22.27 14.26
N ALA A 56 20.96 -21.01 14.68
CA ALA A 56 20.01 -19.96 14.31
C ALA A 56 20.13 -19.53 12.84
N GLY A 57 21.36 -19.42 12.32
CA GLY A 57 21.64 -18.99 10.94
C GLY A 57 21.19 -20.00 9.87
N ARG A 58 21.11 -21.29 10.22
CA ARG A 58 20.61 -22.35 9.33
C ARG A 58 19.13 -22.67 9.50
N GLY A 59 18.42 -21.97 10.38
CA GLY A 59 17.02 -22.28 10.62
C GLY A 59 16.78 -23.60 11.34
N GLY A 60 17.62 -23.95 12.31
CA GLY A 60 17.42 -25.14 13.14
C GLY A 60 16.03 -25.17 13.77
N LEU A 61 15.45 -26.35 13.94
CA LEU A 61 14.19 -26.53 14.66
C LEU A 61 14.48 -27.41 15.89
N CYS A 62 13.74 -27.22 16.97
CA CYS A 62 13.80 -28.13 18.14
C CYS A 62 12.67 -29.16 18.15
N SER A 63 11.61 -28.96 17.36
CA SER A 63 10.48 -29.87 17.21
C SER A 63 9.79 -29.66 15.85
N PRO A 64 9.33 -30.73 15.16
CA PRO A 64 9.46 -32.16 15.49
C PRO A 64 10.82 -32.76 15.12
N THR A 65 11.63 -32.03 14.35
CA THR A 65 13.01 -32.41 14.00
C THR A 65 13.98 -31.63 14.89
N THR A 66 14.97 -32.31 15.49
CA THR A 66 15.99 -31.71 16.36
C THR A 66 17.18 -31.16 15.56
N SER A 67 16.93 -30.55 14.39
CA SER A 67 17.98 -30.07 13.49
C SER A 67 18.82 -28.96 14.11
N ALA A 68 18.27 -28.19 15.06
CA ALA A 68 19.04 -27.22 15.84
C ALA A 68 20.15 -27.89 16.66
N ASN A 69 19.91 -29.08 17.21
CA ASN A 69 20.92 -29.86 17.92
C ASN A 69 22.00 -30.35 16.95
N ASP A 70 21.59 -30.90 15.80
CA ASP A 70 22.52 -31.40 14.78
C ASP A 70 23.43 -30.29 14.25
N TYR A 71 22.89 -29.11 13.92
CA TYR A 71 23.68 -27.98 13.44
C TYR A 71 24.66 -27.45 14.50
N ALA A 72 24.24 -27.40 15.77
CA ALA A 72 25.11 -27.01 16.87
C ALA A 72 26.24 -28.03 17.11
N VAL A 73 25.94 -29.33 17.07
CA VAL A 73 26.94 -30.41 17.23
C VAL A 73 27.92 -30.43 16.05
N GLN A 74 27.45 -30.23 14.83
CA GLN A 74 28.31 -30.10 13.64
C GLN A 74 29.24 -28.88 13.73
N ASN A 75 28.73 -27.72 14.19
CA ASN A 75 29.57 -26.54 14.44
C ASN A 75 30.62 -26.82 15.50
N ALA A 76 30.20 -27.41 16.63
CA ALA A 76 31.06 -27.71 17.75
C ALA A 76 32.18 -28.67 17.34
N ALA A 77 31.87 -29.72 16.57
CA ALA A 77 32.85 -30.66 16.03
C ALA A 77 33.88 -29.96 15.12
N ARG A 78 33.45 -29.03 14.25
CA ARG A 78 34.34 -28.21 13.41
C ARG A 78 35.26 -27.31 14.22
N ASN A 79 34.81 -26.86 15.40
CA ASN A 79 35.59 -26.04 16.33
C ASN A 79 36.38 -26.87 17.37
N GLY A 80 36.58 -28.18 17.12
CA GLY A 80 37.38 -29.05 17.99
C GLY A 80 36.66 -29.50 19.28
N PHE A 81 35.35 -29.27 19.39
CA PHE A 81 34.51 -29.66 20.51
C PHE A 81 33.56 -30.79 20.09
N THR A 82 34.08 -32.02 20.03
CA THR A 82 33.29 -33.22 19.76
C THR A 82 32.53 -33.66 21.01
N VAL A 83 31.21 -33.77 20.89
CA VAL A 83 30.32 -34.28 21.93
C VAL A 83 30.04 -35.75 21.61
N VAL A 84 30.43 -36.67 22.50
CA VAL A 84 30.22 -38.10 22.34
C VAL A 84 29.10 -38.53 23.28
N ALA A 85 28.12 -39.29 22.77
CA ALA A 85 27.04 -39.82 23.60
C ALA A 85 27.61 -40.71 24.71
N GLY A 86 27.30 -40.39 25.98
CA GLY A 86 27.77 -41.13 27.16
C GLY A 86 29.04 -40.58 27.83
N ASP A 87 29.67 -39.54 27.29
CA ASP A 87 30.78 -38.83 27.95
C ASP A 87 30.25 -37.67 28.80
N SER A 88 30.45 -37.71 30.12
CA SER A 88 30.06 -36.63 31.04
C SER A 88 31.08 -35.48 31.11
N SER A 89 32.23 -35.61 30.44
CA SER A 89 33.29 -34.60 30.44
C SER A 89 33.01 -33.43 29.50
N ARG A 90 32.13 -33.60 28.51
CA ARG A 90 31.73 -32.58 27.53
C ARG A 90 30.26 -32.70 27.21
N GLY A 91 29.50 -31.64 27.44
CA GLY A 91 28.07 -31.58 27.10
C GLY A 91 27.76 -30.38 26.21
N LEU A 92 26.77 -30.55 25.35
CA LEU A 92 26.17 -29.48 24.57
C LEU A 92 24.66 -29.62 24.65
N ALA A 93 24.00 -28.69 25.33
CA ALA A 93 22.55 -28.65 25.44
C ALA A 93 22.00 -27.52 24.58
N VAL A 94 21.14 -27.85 23.63
CA VAL A 94 20.47 -26.90 22.74
C VAL A 94 19.00 -26.83 23.10
N THR A 95 18.51 -25.61 23.33
CA THR A 95 17.11 -25.35 23.69
C THR A 95 16.57 -24.21 22.84
N CYS A 96 15.41 -24.40 22.21
CA CYS A 96 14.70 -23.34 21.49
C CYS A 96 13.73 -22.62 22.42
N GLY A 97 13.37 -21.40 22.05
CA GLY A 97 12.43 -20.59 22.80
C GLY A 97 12.22 -19.20 22.20
N THR A 98 11.75 -18.30 23.04
CA THR A 98 11.47 -16.89 22.71
C THR A 98 12.31 -15.96 23.57
N LEU A 99 12.43 -14.71 23.09
CA LEU A 99 13.06 -13.62 23.84
C LEU A 99 11.96 -12.77 24.45
N THR A 100 11.82 -12.82 25.77
CA THR A 100 10.91 -11.96 26.51
C THR A 100 11.69 -10.80 27.10
N THR A 101 11.05 -9.64 27.22
CA THR A 101 11.65 -8.51 27.96
C THR A 101 11.06 -8.52 29.35
N ASN A 102 11.92 -8.60 30.38
CA ASN A 102 11.46 -8.57 31.76
C ASN A 102 11.04 -7.15 32.20
N ALA A 103 10.49 -7.01 33.40
CA ALA A 103 10.08 -5.72 33.97
C ALA A 103 11.23 -4.70 34.12
N GLY A 104 12.49 -5.14 34.01
CA GLY A 104 13.69 -4.28 34.01
C GLY A 104 14.17 -3.86 32.62
N ASN A 105 13.39 -4.05 31.55
CA ASN A 105 13.78 -3.82 30.15
C ASN A 105 15.00 -4.65 29.69
N ILE A 106 15.27 -5.79 30.33
CA ILE A 106 16.35 -6.70 29.94
C ILE A 106 15.75 -7.87 29.16
N ARG A 107 16.40 -8.24 28.05
CA ARG A 107 16.05 -9.42 27.26
C ARG A 107 16.42 -10.69 28.02
N VAL A 108 15.45 -11.58 28.23
CA VAL A 108 15.61 -12.87 28.89
C VAL A 108 15.12 -13.96 27.96
N PHE A 109 15.83 -15.09 27.94
CA PHE A 109 15.44 -16.26 27.17
C PHE A 109 14.40 -17.07 27.94
N SER A 110 13.26 -17.36 27.29
CA SER A 110 12.23 -18.26 27.78
C SER A 110 12.19 -19.52 26.91
N ALA A 111 12.45 -20.69 27.51
CA ALA A 111 12.48 -21.95 26.77
C ALA A 111 11.07 -22.38 26.34
N ASP A 112 10.89 -22.64 25.05
CA ASP A 112 9.67 -23.17 24.46
C ASP A 112 10.03 -23.93 23.17
N ALA A 113 9.88 -25.26 23.19
CA ALA A 113 10.24 -26.12 22.07
C ALA A 113 9.34 -25.93 20.83
N SER A 114 8.20 -25.25 20.98
CA SER A 114 7.26 -24.94 19.88
C SER A 114 7.57 -23.61 19.18
N LYS A 115 8.45 -22.79 19.75
CA LYS A 115 8.80 -21.46 19.24
C LYS A 115 10.27 -21.42 18.83
N ASN A 116 10.51 -20.99 17.60
CA ASN A 116 11.85 -20.91 17.02
C ASN A 116 12.23 -19.45 16.78
N GLU A 117 12.21 -18.64 17.83
CA GLU A 117 12.61 -17.21 17.77
C GLU A 117 14.03 -16.99 18.30
N ALA A 118 14.48 -17.84 19.22
CA ALA A 118 15.86 -17.90 19.68
C ALA A 118 16.30 -19.33 20.00
N ILE A 119 17.60 -19.58 19.87
CA ILE A 119 18.25 -20.81 20.30
C ILE A 119 19.26 -20.47 21.39
N ARG A 120 19.13 -21.12 22.54
CA ARG A 120 20.11 -21.13 23.61
C ARG A 120 20.96 -22.39 23.51
N VAL A 121 22.26 -22.21 23.43
CA VAL A 121 23.26 -23.29 23.49
C VAL A 121 24.04 -23.17 24.79
N VAL A 122 24.10 -24.26 25.55
CA VAL A 122 24.91 -24.38 26.77
C VAL A 122 26.00 -25.41 26.54
N ALA A 123 27.25 -24.96 26.48
CA ALA A 123 28.41 -25.82 26.40
C ALA A 123 28.97 -26.07 27.79
N THR A 124 29.12 -27.33 28.18
CA THR A 124 29.69 -27.74 29.46
C THR A 124 30.96 -28.54 29.26
N ARG A 125 31.96 -28.31 30.11
CA ARG A 125 33.19 -29.11 30.12
C ARG A 125 33.69 -29.33 31.53
N SER A 126 33.99 -30.58 31.85
CA SER A 126 34.69 -30.96 33.07
C SER A 126 36.18 -30.73 32.88
N VAL A 127 36.78 -29.92 33.76
CA VAL A 127 38.22 -29.65 33.79
C VAL A 127 38.79 -30.05 35.13
N VAL A 128 40.05 -30.46 35.13
CA VAL A 128 40.78 -30.76 36.37
C VAL A 128 40.83 -29.50 37.20
N THR A 129 40.48 -29.63 38.48
CA THR A 129 40.49 -28.54 39.46
C THR A 129 41.83 -27.84 39.55
N SER A 130 41.78 -26.65 40.15
CA SER A 130 42.92 -25.78 40.38
C SER A 130 44.13 -26.50 40.95
N VAL A 131 45.34 -26.09 40.55
CA VAL A 131 46.58 -26.52 41.22
C VAL A 131 46.55 -26.16 42.72
N ALA A 132 45.86 -25.06 43.08
CA ALA A 132 45.66 -24.66 44.47
C ALA A 132 44.79 -25.66 45.24
N THR A 133 43.73 -26.18 44.62
CA THR A 133 42.86 -27.21 45.21
C THR A 133 43.58 -28.55 45.32
N GLY A 134 44.44 -28.88 44.35
CA GLY A 134 45.31 -30.06 44.42
C GLY A 134 46.28 -30.02 45.60
N ILE A 135 46.94 -28.87 45.82
CA ILE A 135 47.81 -28.65 46.98
C ILE A 135 46.99 -28.62 48.27
N TRP A 136 45.85 -27.94 48.30
CA TRP A 136 44.95 -27.91 49.46
C TRP A 136 44.52 -29.32 49.88
N ASN A 137 44.14 -30.17 48.92
CA ASN A 137 43.78 -31.57 49.16
C ASN A 137 44.92 -32.39 49.80
N MET A 138 46.19 -32.01 49.60
CA MET A 138 47.33 -32.65 50.26
C MET A 138 47.45 -32.25 51.74
N PHE A 139 46.89 -31.11 52.15
CA PHE A 139 47.03 -30.56 53.50
C PHE A 139 45.72 -30.54 54.32
N SER A 140 44.55 -30.64 53.69
CA SER A 140 43.25 -30.41 54.33
C SER A 140 42.52 -31.66 54.83
N GLY A 141 43.06 -32.87 54.60
CA GLY A 141 42.49 -34.15 55.04
C GLY A 141 41.09 -34.50 54.49
N THR A 142 40.53 -33.65 53.62
CA THR A 142 39.19 -33.75 53.06
C THR A 142 39.30 -33.76 51.53
N PRO A 143 38.93 -34.86 50.84
CA PRO A 143 39.05 -34.92 49.40
C PRO A 143 38.01 -34.01 48.73
N ALA A 144 38.45 -32.87 48.18
CA ALA A 144 37.63 -32.10 47.25
C ALA A 144 37.62 -32.78 45.87
N SER A 145 36.49 -32.70 45.15
CA SER A 145 36.35 -33.22 43.78
C SER A 145 37.54 -32.78 42.91
N THR A 146 38.19 -33.72 42.22
CA THR A 146 39.29 -33.42 41.30
C THR A 146 38.82 -32.77 39.99
N GLN A 147 37.50 -32.67 39.79
CA GLN A 147 36.87 -32.11 38.61
C GLN A 147 35.93 -30.94 38.94
N MET A 148 36.02 -29.86 38.16
CA MET A 148 35.10 -28.73 38.16
C MET A 148 34.42 -28.63 36.80
N THR A 149 33.09 -28.46 36.79
CA THR A 149 32.33 -28.25 35.56
C THR A 149 32.26 -26.76 35.23
N LEU A 150 32.83 -26.40 34.07
CA LEU A 150 32.68 -25.07 33.49
C LEU A 150 31.49 -25.09 32.51
N ALA A 151 30.67 -24.06 32.56
CA ALA A 151 29.56 -23.86 31.64
C ALA A 151 29.63 -22.49 30.99
N ALA A 152 29.33 -22.44 29.69
CA ALA A 152 29.14 -21.24 28.91
C ALA A 152 27.79 -21.31 28.21
N SER A 153 27.06 -20.19 28.16
CA SER A 153 25.77 -20.11 27.48
C SER A 153 25.77 -18.96 26.49
N ALA A 154 25.19 -19.21 25.33
CA ALA A 154 24.96 -18.20 24.31
C ALA A 154 23.55 -18.33 23.76
N VAL A 155 22.90 -17.20 23.48
CA VAL A 155 21.57 -17.14 22.88
C VAL A 155 21.64 -16.39 21.57
N ALA A 156 21.35 -17.08 20.48
CA ALA A 156 21.23 -16.47 19.15
C ALA A 156 19.76 -16.35 18.75
N ALA A 157 19.38 -15.20 18.21
CA ALA A 157 18.08 -15.00 17.60
C ALA A 157 18.14 -15.27 16.09
N TYR A 158 17.03 -15.73 15.53
CA TYR A 158 16.89 -15.84 14.08
C TYR A 158 16.84 -14.47 13.42
N ALA A 159 17.21 -14.43 12.15
CA ALA A 159 16.93 -13.29 11.30
C ALA A 159 15.40 -13.08 11.22
N PRO A 160 14.91 -11.84 11.33
CA PRO A 160 13.47 -11.58 11.29
C PRO A 160 12.88 -11.96 9.93
N PRO A 161 11.61 -12.43 9.89
CA PRO A 161 10.92 -12.61 8.63
C PRO A 161 10.62 -11.25 8.01
N VAL A 162 10.69 -11.19 6.68
CA VAL A 162 10.36 -9.99 5.91
C VAL A 162 9.39 -10.37 4.79
N ALA A 163 8.31 -9.61 4.70
CA ALA A 163 7.30 -9.72 3.65
C ALA A 163 7.25 -8.42 2.85
N GLN A 164 7.00 -8.58 1.56
CA GLN A 164 6.75 -7.49 0.63
C GLN A 164 5.40 -7.75 -0.01
N LEU A 165 4.60 -6.71 -0.02
CA LEU A 165 3.38 -6.64 -0.78
C LEU A 165 3.61 -5.69 -1.95
N THR A 166 3.12 -6.07 -3.11
CA THR A 166 3.11 -5.24 -4.32
C THR A 166 1.71 -5.21 -4.88
N ILE A 167 1.30 -4.07 -5.41
CA ILE A 167 0.02 -3.94 -6.12
C ILE A 167 0.27 -3.34 -7.49
N ARG A 168 -0.40 -3.88 -8.50
CA ARG A 168 -0.38 -3.33 -9.84
C ARG A 168 -1.76 -3.30 -10.47
N SER A 169 -2.00 -2.27 -11.26
CA SER A 169 -3.14 -2.22 -12.18
C SER A 169 -2.78 -3.02 -13.43
N SER A 170 -3.62 -3.98 -13.83
CA SER A 170 -3.39 -4.76 -15.05
C SER A 170 -3.83 -3.97 -16.29
N LEU A 171 -2.92 -3.31 -17.01
CA LEU A 171 -3.24 -2.84 -18.36
C LEU A 171 -3.45 -4.05 -19.28
N ALA A 172 -4.68 -4.23 -19.77
CA ALA A 172 -4.96 -5.10 -20.89
C ALA A 172 -4.37 -4.46 -22.17
N THR A 173 -3.13 -4.86 -22.48
CA THR A 173 -2.41 -4.69 -23.76
C THR A 173 -2.41 -3.27 -24.36
N VAL A 174 -1.21 -2.70 -24.51
CA VAL A 174 -1.03 -1.43 -25.21
C VAL A 174 -1.01 -1.66 -26.73
N ASP A 175 -1.93 -1.01 -27.43
CA ASP A 175 -2.04 -1.03 -28.89
C ASP A 175 -1.85 0.38 -29.47
N SER A 176 -1.51 0.44 -30.76
CA SER A 176 -1.40 1.62 -31.62
C SER A 176 -2.61 2.56 -31.53
N ALA A 177 -3.84 2.03 -31.44
CA ALA A 177 -5.05 2.83 -31.29
C ALA A 177 -5.18 3.50 -29.91
N LYS A 178 -4.60 2.92 -28.86
CA LYS A 178 -4.66 3.42 -27.47
C LYS A 178 -3.47 4.33 -27.10
N SER A 179 -2.38 4.26 -27.87
CA SER A 179 -1.14 5.00 -27.61
C SER A 179 -1.31 6.53 -27.61
N PRO A 180 -2.08 7.16 -28.52
CA PRO A 180 -2.31 8.61 -28.48
C PRO A 180 -3.05 9.08 -27.21
N LEU A 181 -3.97 8.26 -26.70
CA LEU A 181 -4.68 8.56 -25.46
C LEU A 181 -3.76 8.42 -24.25
N LEU A 182 -2.94 7.37 -24.18
CA LEU A 182 -1.92 7.21 -23.12
C LEU A 182 -0.93 8.37 -23.10
N ASN A 183 -0.49 8.81 -24.27
CA ASN A 183 0.38 9.97 -24.44
C ASN A 183 -0.27 11.26 -23.93
N MET A 184 -1.55 11.47 -24.24
CA MET A 184 -2.31 12.62 -23.75
C MET A 184 -2.47 12.58 -22.23
N VAL A 185 -2.83 11.43 -21.67
CA VAL A 185 -3.08 11.27 -20.24
C VAL A 185 -1.78 11.42 -19.43
N ILE A 186 -0.75 10.63 -19.73
CA ILE A 186 0.51 10.65 -18.98
C ILE A 186 1.27 11.96 -19.24
N GLY A 187 1.22 12.47 -20.48
CA GLY A 187 1.76 13.79 -20.80
C GLY A 187 1.10 14.88 -19.95
N ASN A 188 -0.23 14.95 -19.92
CA ASN A 188 -0.95 15.97 -19.15
C ASN A 188 -0.73 15.82 -17.63
N LEU A 189 -0.64 14.60 -17.10
CA LEU A 189 -0.31 14.35 -15.68
C LEU A 189 1.10 14.84 -15.33
N LEU A 190 2.03 14.79 -16.27
CA LEU A 190 3.39 15.31 -16.11
C LEU A 190 3.52 16.79 -16.51
N GLY A 191 2.49 17.40 -17.11
CA GLY A 191 2.45 18.82 -17.43
C GLY A 191 2.88 19.20 -18.86
N GLY A 192 2.89 18.27 -19.82
CA GLY A 192 3.20 18.60 -21.22
C GLY A 192 2.79 17.53 -22.23
N SER A 193 3.25 17.66 -23.48
CA SER A 193 2.84 16.75 -24.58
C SER A 193 3.84 15.61 -24.75
N LEU A 194 3.38 14.37 -24.58
CA LEU A 194 4.17 13.17 -24.82
C LEU A 194 3.83 12.57 -26.19
N SER A 195 4.79 11.94 -26.86
CA SER A 195 4.55 11.21 -28.12
C SER A 195 5.37 9.92 -28.17
N LEU A 196 4.89 8.87 -27.50
CA LEU A 196 5.45 7.52 -27.60
C LEU A 196 4.63 6.65 -28.55
N THR A 197 5.32 5.69 -29.18
CA THR A 197 4.69 4.66 -30.00
C THR A 197 4.23 3.47 -29.13
N ALA A 198 3.36 2.61 -29.67
CA ALA A 198 2.95 1.37 -28.98
C ALA A 198 4.15 0.47 -28.65
N ALA A 199 5.19 0.47 -29.48
CA ALA A 199 6.42 -0.28 -29.24
C ALA A 199 7.22 0.27 -28.03
N GLY A 200 7.26 1.60 -27.87
CA GLY A 200 7.89 2.24 -26.71
C GLY A 200 7.18 1.87 -25.40
N TRP A 201 5.85 1.92 -25.40
CA TRP A 201 5.05 1.48 -24.25
C TRP A 201 5.25 -0.01 -23.92
N ASN A 202 5.27 -0.89 -24.94
CA ASN A 202 5.56 -2.31 -24.72
C ASN A 202 6.99 -2.56 -24.22
N GLY A 203 7.96 -1.73 -24.65
CA GLY A 203 9.32 -1.76 -24.12
C GLY A 203 9.41 -1.39 -22.64
N LEU A 204 8.65 -0.38 -22.20
CA LEU A 204 8.54 0.01 -20.80
C LEU A 204 7.85 -1.07 -19.93
N LEU A 205 6.85 -1.76 -20.49
CA LEU A 205 6.17 -2.87 -19.81
C LEU A 205 7.08 -4.10 -19.67
N ALA A 206 7.94 -4.37 -20.65
CA ALA A 206 8.86 -5.50 -20.64
C ALA A 206 10.12 -5.27 -19.77
N THR A 207 10.37 -4.03 -19.34
CA THR A 207 11.60 -3.66 -18.62
C THR A 207 11.38 -3.66 -17.11
N ASN A 208 12.24 -4.38 -16.38
CA ASN A 208 12.28 -4.39 -14.92
C ASN A 208 13.51 -3.62 -14.41
N LEU A 209 13.32 -2.87 -13.33
CA LEU A 209 14.34 -2.12 -12.62
C LEU A 209 14.59 -2.74 -11.25
N ASN A 210 15.86 -2.81 -10.85
CA ASN A 210 16.23 -3.20 -9.50
C ASN A 210 16.02 -2.02 -8.54
N LEU A 211 15.16 -2.22 -7.54
CA LEU A 211 14.78 -1.16 -6.60
C LEU A 211 15.94 -0.72 -5.70
N LEU A 212 16.78 -1.65 -5.23
CA LEU A 212 17.94 -1.32 -4.41
C LEU A 212 18.93 -0.44 -5.21
N GLY A 213 19.27 -0.84 -6.43
CA GLY A 213 20.14 -0.05 -7.30
C GLY A 213 19.56 1.32 -7.65
N TYR A 214 18.24 1.42 -7.78
CA TYR A 214 17.53 2.69 -7.96
C TYR A 214 17.61 3.60 -6.73
N LEU A 215 17.38 3.07 -5.53
CA LEU A 215 17.48 3.83 -4.28
C LEU A 215 18.93 4.27 -4.00
N ASP A 216 19.91 3.42 -4.27
CA ASP A 216 21.34 3.76 -4.17
C ASP A 216 21.71 4.92 -5.11
N GLN A 217 21.27 4.85 -6.36
CA GLN A 217 21.50 5.92 -7.35
C GLN A 217 20.82 7.23 -6.93
N LEU A 218 19.61 7.14 -6.37
CA LEU A 218 18.88 8.30 -5.87
C LEU A 218 19.55 8.91 -4.64
N ALA A 219 20.08 8.09 -3.73
CA ALA A 219 20.84 8.57 -2.56
C ALA A 219 22.08 9.37 -2.97
N ILE A 220 22.79 8.91 -4.01
CA ILE A 220 23.94 9.62 -4.59
C ILE A 220 23.51 10.99 -5.14
N GLU A 221 22.39 11.07 -5.86
CA GLU A 221 21.90 12.33 -6.44
C GLU A 221 21.41 13.33 -5.39
N LEU A 222 20.86 12.84 -4.28
CA LEU A 222 20.32 13.66 -3.21
C LEU A 222 21.35 13.97 -2.11
N ASN A 223 22.60 13.52 -2.26
CA ASN A 223 23.67 13.61 -1.24
C ASN A 223 23.24 13.05 0.13
N VAL A 224 22.43 11.98 0.13
CA VAL A 224 22.07 11.24 1.35
C VAL A 224 23.14 10.18 1.61
N THR A 225 23.52 10.00 2.88
CA THR A 225 24.51 8.98 3.27
C THR A 225 24.08 7.60 2.79
N ALA A 226 24.95 6.92 2.04
CA ALA A 226 24.67 5.58 1.53
C ALA A 226 24.29 4.61 2.66
N GLY A 227 23.12 3.98 2.53
CA GLY A 227 22.57 3.07 3.53
C GLY A 227 21.56 3.68 4.52
N ASP A 228 21.39 5.00 4.54
CA ASP A 228 20.34 5.67 5.33
C ASP A 228 19.04 5.82 4.50
N TYR A 229 18.36 4.69 4.29
CA TYR A 229 17.13 4.65 3.50
C TYR A 229 15.95 5.35 4.19
N ASP A 230 15.94 5.43 5.53
CA ASP A 230 14.89 6.14 6.27
C ASP A 230 14.97 7.65 6.01
N ALA A 231 16.19 8.21 6.00
CA ALA A 231 16.40 9.59 5.58
C ALA A 231 15.99 9.80 4.12
N LEU A 232 16.43 8.90 3.22
CA LEU A 232 16.13 8.97 1.78
C LEU A 232 14.61 8.99 1.52
N LEU A 233 13.85 8.10 2.17
CA LEU A 233 12.41 7.98 1.98
C LEU A 233 11.66 9.27 2.37
N ASN A 234 12.17 10.01 3.34
CA ASN A 234 11.57 11.24 3.85
C ASN A 234 12.06 12.51 3.14
N THR A 235 13.12 12.42 2.33
CA THR A 235 13.62 13.57 1.55
C THR A 235 12.64 13.98 0.46
N ALA A 236 12.60 15.29 0.18
CA ALA A 236 11.80 15.84 -0.91
C ALA A 236 12.58 15.68 -2.23
N VAL A 237 11.90 15.08 -3.22
CA VAL A 237 12.45 14.73 -4.53
C VAL A 237 11.56 15.32 -5.61
N SER A 238 12.15 15.71 -6.73
CA SER A 238 11.41 16.09 -7.94
C SER A 238 11.08 14.87 -8.81
N ALA A 239 10.01 14.96 -9.62
CA ALA A 239 9.70 13.92 -10.61
C ALA A 239 10.87 13.70 -11.58
N ASN A 240 11.57 14.77 -11.95
CA ASN A 240 12.75 14.72 -12.82
C ASN A 240 13.91 13.91 -12.23
N GLN A 241 14.17 14.06 -10.92
CA GLN A 241 15.23 13.30 -10.24
C GLN A 241 14.86 11.81 -10.13
N LEU A 242 13.59 11.49 -9.85
CA LEU A 242 13.12 10.09 -9.83
C LEU A 242 13.26 9.44 -11.21
N ILE A 243 12.89 10.13 -12.27
CA ILE A 243 13.03 9.62 -13.63
C ILE A 243 14.52 9.54 -14.04
N ASP A 244 15.36 10.50 -13.65
CA ASP A 244 16.80 10.50 -13.95
C ASP A 244 17.55 9.34 -13.29
N ALA A 245 17.25 9.05 -12.02
CA ALA A 245 17.81 7.91 -11.30
C ALA A 245 17.46 6.59 -12.02
N ALA A 246 16.22 6.46 -12.52
CA ALA A 246 15.81 5.30 -13.30
C ALA A 246 16.62 5.19 -14.60
N VAL A 247 16.78 6.30 -15.34
CA VAL A 247 17.59 6.35 -16.58
C VAL A 247 19.04 5.89 -16.33
N LYS A 248 19.69 6.39 -15.26
CA LYS A 248 21.09 6.03 -14.95
C LYS A 248 21.25 4.56 -14.59
N VAL A 249 20.31 3.97 -13.85
CA VAL A 249 20.33 2.53 -13.55
C VAL A 249 20.13 1.70 -14.81
N LEU A 250 19.21 2.11 -15.70
CA LEU A 250 19.00 1.43 -16.99
C LEU A 250 20.26 1.49 -17.88
N GLN A 251 20.92 2.64 -17.94
CA GLN A 251 22.18 2.83 -18.68
C GLN A 251 23.31 1.95 -18.12
N LYS A 252 23.41 1.83 -16.79
CA LYS A 252 24.43 1.02 -16.12
C LYS A 252 24.24 -0.49 -16.33
N ASN A 253 22.99 -0.95 -16.44
CA ASN A 253 22.68 -2.36 -16.62
C ASN A 253 22.92 -2.85 -18.07
N GLY A 254 22.99 -1.97 -19.07
CA GLY A 254 23.36 -2.29 -20.46
C GLY A 254 22.42 -3.24 -21.23
N ALA A 255 21.44 -3.86 -20.56
CA ALA A 255 20.54 -4.87 -21.11
C ALA A 255 19.23 -4.29 -21.67
N VAL A 256 19.05 -2.97 -21.62
CA VAL A 256 17.81 -2.29 -22.03
C VAL A 256 18.06 -1.56 -23.34
N ALA A 257 17.15 -1.72 -24.30
CA ALA A 257 17.27 -1.08 -25.61
C ALA A 257 17.36 0.45 -25.46
N THR A 258 18.29 1.08 -26.19
CA THR A 258 18.49 2.55 -26.20
C THR A 258 17.19 3.31 -26.51
N ALA A 259 16.28 2.71 -27.29
CA ALA A 259 14.95 3.24 -27.56
C ALA A 259 14.13 3.45 -26.28
N VAL A 260 14.10 2.46 -25.37
CA VAL A 260 13.36 2.56 -24.09
C VAL A 260 13.99 3.64 -23.20
N ILE A 261 15.33 3.76 -23.21
CA ILE A 261 16.03 4.82 -22.47
C ILE A 261 15.63 6.21 -23.00
N ASN A 262 15.55 6.39 -24.32
CA ASN A 262 15.13 7.65 -24.95
C ASN A 262 13.66 7.99 -24.67
N ASP A 263 12.80 6.97 -24.61
CA ASP A 263 11.39 7.13 -24.22
C ASP A 263 11.26 7.66 -22.78
N VAL A 264 12.07 7.15 -21.84
CA VAL A 264 12.13 7.65 -20.46
C VAL A 264 12.72 9.05 -20.37
N ILE A 265 13.72 9.38 -21.20
CA ILE A 265 14.26 10.75 -21.29
C ILE A 265 13.20 11.74 -21.78
N SER A 266 12.35 11.33 -22.72
CA SER A 266 11.24 12.16 -23.21
C SER A 266 10.22 12.48 -22.10
N LEU A 267 9.97 11.51 -21.21
CA LEU A 267 9.14 11.72 -20.01
C LEU A 267 9.81 12.69 -19.02
N LYS A 268 11.13 12.56 -18.79
CA LYS A 268 11.92 13.48 -17.95
C LYS A 268 11.85 14.92 -18.45
N ALA A 269 11.83 15.14 -19.76
CA ALA A 269 11.79 16.49 -20.34
C ALA A 269 10.48 17.23 -20.03
N ILE A 270 9.40 16.50 -19.76
CA ILE A 270 8.06 17.03 -19.54
C ILE A 270 7.76 17.17 -18.04
N ALA A 271 8.35 16.31 -17.22
CA ALA A 271 8.05 16.25 -15.79
C ALA A 271 8.49 17.53 -15.02
N PRO A 272 7.73 17.93 -13.98
CA PRO A 272 8.01 19.15 -13.25
C PRO A 272 9.25 18.99 -12.35
N ASN A 273 10.07 20.04 -12.30
CA ASN A 273 11.27 20.08 -11.46
C ASN A 273 10.98 20.56 -10.01
N THR A 274 9.74 20.46 -9.55
CA THR A 274 9.35 20.87 -8.19
C THR A 274 9.63 19.75 -7.19
N GLN A 275 10.41 20.04 -6.15
CA GLN A 275 10.73 19.11 -5.06
C GLN A 275 9.58 19.02 -4.05
N LEU A 276 8.51 18.33 -4.41
CA LEU A 276 7.29 18.20 -3.58
C LEU A 276 6.95 16.74 -3.24
N LEU A 277 7.70 15.78 -3.79
CA LEU A 277 7.37 14.35 -3.73
C LEU A 277 8.26 13.66 -2.69
N LYS A 278 7.71 12.73 -1.92
CA LYS A 278 8.50 11.87 -1.01
C LYS A 278 8.47 10.45 -1.52
N VAL A 279 9.61 9.77 -1.48
CA VAL A 279 9.68 8.35 -1.89
C VAL A 279 8.85 7.48 -0.93
N ALA A 280 8.72 7.87 0.35
CA ALA A 280 7.83 7.24 1.32
C ALA A 280 6.35 7.18 0.90
N ASP A 281 5.90 8.09 0.03
CA ASP A 281 4.53 8.07 -0.49
C ASP A 281 4.32 6.97 -1.55
N LEU A 282 5.40 6.53 -2.21
CA LEU A 282 5.39 5.47 -3.25
C LEU A 282 5.77 4.09 -2.69
N LEU A 283 6.76 4.06 -1.79
CA LEU A 283 7.34 2.86 -1.20
C LEU A 283 7.32 2.99 0.31
N LYS A 284 6.53 2.14 0.98
CA LYS A 284 6.55 2.05 2.44
C LYS A 284 7.54 0.99 2.90
N VAL A 285 8.50 1.40 3.71
CA VAL A 285 9.48 0.51 4.32
C VAL A 285 9.32 0.64 5.83
N ALA A 286 8.99 -0.46 6.51
CA ALA A 286 8.88 -0.46 7.95
C ALA A 286 10.26 -0.28 8.60
N SER A 287 10.34 0.50 9.68
CA SER A 287 11.58 0.77 10.41
C SER A 287 12.24 -0.54 10.88
N GLY A 288 13.55 -0.66 10.67
CA GLY A 288 14.33 -1.85 11.03
C GLY A 288 14.26 -3.01 10.04
N THR A 289 13.81 -2.75 8.80
CA THR A 289 13.91 -3.72 7.70
C THR A 289 15.37 -3.82 7.20
N PRO A 290 15.90 -5.03 6.97
CA PRO A 290 17.25 -5.20 6.42
C PRO A 290 17.35 -4.63 4.99
N ALA A 291 18.50 -4.03 4.62
CA ALA A 291 18.73 -3.54 3.26
C ALA A 291 18.58 -4.63 2.18
N ALA A 292 18.81 -5.90 2.53
CA ALA A 292 18.56 -7.04 1.65
C ALA A 292 17.10 -7.12 1.17
N ALA A 293 16.14 -6.58 1.93
CA ALA A 293 14.72 -6.53 1.59
C ALA A 293 14.41 -5.63 0.40
N LEU A 294 15.29 -4.67 0.09
CA LEU A 294 15.11 -3.72 -0.99
C LEU A 294 15.58 -4.27 -2.34
N ASN A 295 16.28 -5.42 -2.37
CA ASN A 295 16.79 -6.04 -3.59
C ASN A 295 15.68 -6.76 -4.39
N THR A 296 14.68 -6.00 -4.79
CA THR A 296 13.48 -6.47 -5.47
C THR A 296 13.36 -5.81 -6.84
N ASN A 297 12.65 -6.45 -7.77
CA ASN A 297 12.45 -5.92 -9.11
C ASN A 297 11.09 -5.24 -9.22
N VAL A 298 11.07 -4.03 -9.77
CA VAL A 298 9.86 -3.23 -10.04
C VAL A 298 9.77 -2.96 -11.54
N GLN A 299 8.56 -3.04 -12.10
CA GLN A 299 8.34 -2.76 -13.52
C GLN A 299 8.50 -1.25 -13.79
N LEU A 300 9.28 -0.90 -14.81
CA LEU A 300 9.61 0.49 -15.13
C LEU A 300 8.37 1.33 -15.44
N PHE A 301 7.43 0.80 -16.23
CA PHE A 301 6.16 1.48 -16.51
C PHE A 301 5.38 1.83 -15.23
N GLN A 302 5.29 0.92 -14.25
CA GLN A 302 4.56 1.16 -13.01
C GLN A 302 5.23 2.23 -12.15
N LEU A 303 6.57 2.23 -12.11
CA LEU A 303 7.32 3.26 -11.43
C LEU A 303 7.04 4.64 -12.04
N LEU A 304 7.09 4.76 -13.37
CA LEU A 304 6.84 6.02 -14.08
C LEU A 304 5.38 6.48 -13.91
N GLU A 305 4.42 5.56 -14.01
CA GLU A 305 3.01 5.84 -13.77
C GLU A 305 2.78 6.39 -12.35
N ALA A 306 3.39 5.75 -11.35
CA ALA A 306 3.26 6.18 -9.96
C ALA A 306 3.93 7.53 -9.69
N VAL A 307 5.08 7.81 -10.32
CA VAL A 307 5.71 9.14 -10.26
C VAL A 307 4.82 10.20 -10.89
N ALA A 308 4.21 9.93 -12.04
CA ALA A 308 3.28 10.84 -12.69
C ALA A 308 2.03 11.10 -11.84
N GLN A 309 1.44 10.06 -11.27
CA GLN A 309 0.27 10.16 -10.40
C GLN A 309 0.57 10.92 -9.10
N LEU A 310 1.72 10.66 -8.46
CA LEU A 310 2.16 11.37 -7.26
C LEU A 310 2.43 12.84 -7.56
N SER A 311 3.10 13.15 -8.68
CA SER A 311 3.32 14.52 -9.15
C SER A 311 2.00 15.28 -9.31
N ASN A 312 1.02 14.66 -9.96
CA ASN A 312 -0.31 15.25 -10.15
C ASN A 312 -1.08 15.43 -8.83
N SER A 313 -0.88 14.57 -7.83
CA SER A 313 -1.54 14.69 -6.52
C SER A 313 -1.11 15.94 -5.73
N LYS A 314 0.14 16.38 -5.93
CA LYS A 314 0.70 17.59 -5.29
C LYS A 314 0.62 18.82 -6.21
N GLY A 315 0.39 18.60 -7.50
CA GLY A 315 0.21 19.66 -8.49
C GLY A 315 -1.17 20.33 -8.40
N ALA A 316 -1.22 21.61 -8.79
CA ALA A 316 -2.48 22.34 -9.01
C ALA A 316 -3.16 21.98 -10.34
N VAL A 317 -2.52 21.15 -11.17
CA VAL A 317 -2.96 20.79 -12.51
C VAL A 317 -4.00 19.68 -12.40
N SER A 318 -5.27 20.00 -12.65
CA SER A 318 -6.21 18.97 -13.12
C SER A 318 -5.89 18.74 -14.59
N ALA A 319 -5.68 17.49 -14.98
CA ALA A 319 -5.52 17.16 -16.40
C ALA A 319 -6.87 17.47 -17.08
N ALA A 320 -6.94 18.62 -17.74
CA ALA A 320 -8.12 19.07 -18.47
C ALA A 320 -7.96 18.66 -19.94
N ALA A 321 -8.73 17.66 -20.37
CA ALA A 321 -8.80 17.26 -21.76
C ALA A 321 -10.16 17.67 -22.34
N GLN A 322 -10.14 18.37 -23.47
CA GLN A 322 -11.32 18.59 -24.28
C GLN A 322 -11.32 17.58 -25.42
N VAL A 323 -12.37 16.77 -25.48
CA VAL A 323 -12.55 15.77 -26.54
C VAL A 323 -13.83 16.10 -27.26
N ASN A 324 -13.74 16.34 -28.57
CA ASN A 324 -14.92 16.48 -29.42
C ASN A 324 -15.33 15.08 -29.90
N ILE A 325 -16.49 14.63 -29.45
CA ILE A 325 -17.02 13.31 -29.84
C ILE A 325 -18.04 13.55 -30.95
N PRO A 326 -17.83 13.01 -32.17
CA PRO A 326 -18.79 13.12 -33.27
C PRO A 326 -20.18 12.65 -32.82
N LEU A 327 -21.23 13.40 -33.20
CA LEU A 327 -22.64 13.16 -32.81
C LEU A 327 -23.01 13.48 -31.35
N VAL A 328 -22.10 13.97 -30.50
CA VAL A 328 -22.41 14.22 -29.08
C VAL A 328 -22.22 15.69 -28.69
N GLY A 329 -21.08 16.28 -29.07
CA GLY A 329 -20.71 17.65 -28.69
C GLY A 329 -19.35 17.73 -28.00
N ASN A 330 -19.11 18.85 -27.30
CA ASN A 330 -17.86 19.08 -26.58
C ASN A 330 -17.92 18.39 -25.20
N VAL A 331 -16.96 17.51 -24.94
CA VAL A 331 -16.79 16.87 -23.63
C VAL A 331 -15.53 17.44 -22.98
N SER A 332 -15.71 18.06 -21.82
CA SER A 332 -14.60 18.52 -20.98
C SER A 332 -14.39 17.52 -19.85
N ILE A 333 -13.18 16.99 -19.74
CA ILE A 333 -12.77 16.00 -18.75
C ILE A 333 -11.71 16.63 -17.87
N GLN A 334 -11.94 16.65 -16.57
CA GLN A 334 -10.96 17.08 -15.58
C GLN A 334 -10.63 15.92 -14.65
N THR A 335 -9.35 15.56 -14.56
CA THR A 335 -8.91 14.45 -13.71
C THR A 335 -7.87 14.91 -12.69
N LYS A 336 -8.01 14.46 -11.45
CA LYS A 336 -7.02 14.67 -10.37
C LYS A 336 -6.81 13.41 -9.54
N VAL A 337 -5.56 13.16 -9.18
CA VAL A 337 -5.18 12.11 -8.22
C VAL A 337 -5.35 12.68 -6.82
N ILE A 338 -6.15 12.04 -5.97
CA ILE A 338 -6.46 12.51 -4.61
C ILE A 338 -5.50 11.88 -3.61
N GLU A 339 -5.37 10.55 -3.68
CA GLU A 339 -4.43 9.78 -2.88
C GLU A 339 -3.38 9.16 -3.82
N PRO A 340 -2.08 9.33 -3.52
CA PRO A 340 -1.03 8.74 -4.32
C PRO A 340 -0.99 7.21 -4.19
N PRO A 341 -0.47 6.51 -5.21
CA PRO A 341 -0.34 5.07 -5.17
C PRO A 341 0.76 4.63 -4.20
N GLN A 342 0.48 3.63 -3.37
CA GLN A 342 1.45 2.89 -2.57
C GLN A 342 1.69 1.54 -3.23
N LEU A 343 2.62 1.51 -4.20
CA LEU A 343 2.85 0.34 -5.06
C LEU A 343 3.47 -0.83 -4.31
N SER A 344 4.34 -0.55 -3.33
CA SER A 344 4.98 -1.60 -2.55
C SER A 344 5.14 -1.22 -1.09
N ALA A 345 4.96 -2.22 -0.23
CA ALA A 345 5.19 -2.12 1.19
C ALA A 345 6.05 -3.30 1.66
N ILE A 346 7.11 -3.01 2.41
CA ILE A 346 8.07 -3.98 2.94
C ILE A 346 8.08 -3.88 4.46
N GLY A 347 7.97 -5.01 5.15
CA GLY A 347 7.99 -5.02 6.61
C GLY A 347 8.07 -6.41 7.23
N ASN A 348 8.04 -6.46 8.56
CA ASN A 348 8.02 -7.71 9.30
C ASN A 348 6.56 -8.19 9.46
N PRO A 349 6.17 -9.34 8.87
CA PRO A 349 4.80 -9.85 8.95
C PRO A 349 4.38 -10.26 10.36
N ALA A 350 5.31 -10.61 11.25
CA ALA A 350 5.01 -10.90 12.66
C ALA A 350 4.50 -9.67 13.40
N LYS A 351 5.12 -8.50 13.15
CA LYS A 351 4.67 -7.22 13.70
C LYS A 351 3.34 -6.79 13.09
N ALA A 352 3.18 -6.96 11.77
CA ALA A 352 1.92 -6.65 11.09
C ALA A 352 0.74 -7.47 11.65
N LYS A 353 0.96 -8.78 11.89
CA LYS A 353 -0.06 -9.65 12.50
C LYS A 353 -0.41 -9.24 13.93
N ALA A 354 0.59 -8.95 14.77
CA ALA A 354 0.36 -8.50 16.15
C ALA A 354 -0.32 -7.12 16.19
N GLY A 355 0.06 -6.21 15.28
CA GLY A 355 -0.47 -4.86 15.18
C GLY A 355 -1.93 -4.78 14.74
N LEU A 356 -2.49 -5.83 14.14
CA LEU A 356 -3.94 -5.93 13.84
C LEU A 356 -4.81 -5.94 15.10
N LEU A 357 -4.26 -6.34 16.26
CA LEU A 357 -4.97 -6.38 17.53
C LEU A 357 -4.97 -5.02 18.26
N ASN A 358 -4.11 -4.08 17.83
CA ASN A 358 -4.02 -2.74 18.43
C ASN A 358 -5.07 -1.80 17.81
N ASN A 359 -5.52 -0.81 18.58
CA ASN A 359 -6.43 0.22 18.10
C ASN A 359 -5.87 1.62 18.45
N PRO A 360 -5.31 2.38 17.48
CA PRO A 360 -5.25 2.10 16.04
C PRO A 360 -4.25 0.99 15.67
N GLN A 361 -4.44 0.39 14.49
CA GLN A 361 -3.58 -0.68 14.00
C GLN A 361 -2.16 -0.15 13.69
N THR A 362 -1.13 -0.86 14.12
CA THR A 362 0.28 -0.45 13.99
C THR A 362 1.08 -1.41 13.09
N ASP A 363 2.20 -0.94 12.51
CA ASP A 363 3.15 -1.77 11.74
C ASP A 363 2.55 -2.59 10.58
N GLN A 364 1.45 -2.11 9.98
CA GLN A 364 0.81 -2.81 8.88
C GLN A 364 1.59 -2.69 7.57
N ILE A 365 1.63 -3.80 6.83
CA ILE A 365 2.13 -3.85 5.45
C ILE A 365 0.91 -3.68 4.54
N VAL A 366 0.70 -2.46 4.06
CA VAL A 366 -0.46 -2.07 3.24
C VAL A 366 0.00 -1.45 1.93
N VAL A 367 -0.61 -1.90 0.83
CA VAL A 367 -0.45 -1.33 -0.51
C VAL A 367 -1.79 -0.81 -1.01
N ARG A 368 -1.76 0.23 -1.83
CA ARG A 368 -2.95 0.92 -2.34
C ARG A 368 -2.70 1.39 -3.76
N THR A 369 -3.68 1.25 -4.65
CA THR A 369 -3.66 1.94 -5.94
C THR A 369 -4.01 3.41 -5.74
N ALA A 370 -3.64 4.25 -6.71
CA ALA A 370 -4.02 5.66 -6.69
C ALA A 370 -5.54 5.81 -6.77
N GLN A 371 -6.07 6.76 -6.01
CA GLN A 371 -7.47 7.16 -6.13
C GLN A 371 -7.57 8.34 -7.07
N VAL A 372 -8.24 8.12 -8.20
CA VAL A 372 -8.38 9.12 -9.25
C VAL A 372 -9.82 9.57 -9.32
N ARG A 373 -10.04 10.87 -9.12
CA ARG A 373 -11.35 11.50 -9.34
C ARG A 373 -11.35 12.18 -10.69
N THR A 374 -12.38 11.92 -11.46
CA THR A 374 -12.62 12.49 -12.77
C THR A 374 -13.99 13.14 -12.79
N LEU A 375 -14.02 14.40 -13.20
CA LEU A 375 -15.24 15.13 -13.49
C LEU A 375 -15.37 15.25 -15.01
N VAL A 376 -16.43 14.68 -15.55
CA VAL A 376 -16.77 14.77 -16.97
C VAL A 376 -17.97 15.70 -17.10
N THR A 377 -17.77 16.84 -17.74
CA THR A 377 -18.83 17.78 -18.12
C THR A 377 -19.14 17.57 -19.59
N VAL A 378 -20.35 17.09 -19.87
CA VAL A 378 -20.86 16.88 -21.22
C VAL A 378 -21.75 18.06 -21.58
N ASP A 379 -21.35 18.82 -22.59
CA ASP A 379 -22.20 19.83 -23.22
C ASP A 379 -22.81 19.21 -24.50
N ALA A 380 -24.00 18.65 -24.34
CA ALA A 380 -24.67 17.88 -25.38
C ALA A 380 -25.99 18.56 -25.80
N PRO A 381 -25.96 19.43 -26.83
CA PRO A 381 -27.18 19.97 -27.41
C PRO A 381 -28.09 18.86 -28.00
N ILE A 382 -27.54 17.66 -28.25
CA ILE A 382 -28.30 16.51 -28.76
C ILE A 382 -29.35 15.97 -27.79
N ILE A 383 -29.27 16.29 -26.48
CA ILE A 383 -30.32 15.94 -25.50
C ILE A 383 -31.68 16.52 -25.94
N LYS A 384 -31.70 17.64 -26.67
CA LYS A 384 -32.95 18.22 -27.23
C LYS A 384 -33.42 17.56 -28.53
N LEU A 385 -32.56 16.80 -29.20
CA LEU A 385 -32.79 16.20 -30.52
C LEU A 385 -33.23 14.73 -30.47
N VAL A 386 -33.07 14.04 -29.32
CA VAL A 386 -33.51 12.65 -29.19
C VAL A 386 -35.04 12.63 -29.26
N SER A 387 -35.57 11.97 -30.29
CA SER A 387 -37.01 11.92 -30.63
C SER A 387 -37.91 11.37 -29.51
N GLY A 388 -37.34 10.59 -28.58
CA GLY A 388 -38.01 10.14 -27.35
C GLY A 388 -38.31 11.26 -26.36
N VAL A 389 -37.47 12.31 -26.32
CA VAL A 389 -37.63 13.46 -25.42
C VAL A 389 -38.83 14.30 -25.83
N SER A 390 -39.00 14.55 -27.13
CA SER A 390 -40.16 15.29 -27.64
C SER A 390 -41.48 14.56 -27.43
N SER A 391 -41.52 13.24 -27.64
CA SER A 391 -42.75 12.43 -27.46
C SER A 391 -43.13 12.29 -25.97
N ILE A 392 -42.12 12.13 -25.11
CA ILE A 392 -42.28 12.12 -23.65
C ILE A 392 -42.67 13.52 -23.15
N LEU A 393 -42.06 14.63 -23.60
CA LEU A 393 -42.50 15.99 -23.24
C LEU A 393 -43.96 16.25 -23.63
N THR A 394 -44.38 15.82 -24.83
CA THR A 394 -45.79 15.92 -25.24
C THR A 394 -46.70 15.02 -24.40
N GLY A 395 -46.20 13.86 -23.94
CA GLY A 395 -46.90 12.95 -23.04
C GLY A 395 -46.91 13.37 -21.56
N LEU A 396 -45.96 14.22 -21.13
CA LEU A 396 -45.87 14.80 -19.79
C LEU A 396 -46.66 16.10 -19.65
N ALA A 397 -46.86 16.85 -20.73
CA ALA A 397 -47.64 18.08 -20.70
C ALA A 397 -49.08 17.86 -20.19
N THR A 398 -49.65 16.68 -20.45
CA THR A 398 -51.01 16.29 -20.04
C THR A 398 -51.16 15.87 -18.57
N PRO A 399 -50.24 15.11 -17.94
CA PRO A 399 -50.27 14.86 -16.48
C PRO A 399 -49.70 16.02 -15.65
N VAL A 400 -48.68 16.76 -16.11
CA VAL A 400 -48.11 17.91 -15.37
C VAL A 400 -49.12 19.04 -15.23
N SER A 401 -49.93 19.31 -16.25
CA SER A 401 -51.03 20.30 -16.16
C SER A 401 -52.10 19.92 -15.12
N LYS A 402 -52.36 18.62 -14.92
CA LYS A 402 -53.25 18.12 -13.85
C LYS A 402 -52.61 18.16 -12.46
N VAL A 403 -51.30 17.91 -12.37
CA VAL A 403 -50.54 17.99 -11.11
C VAL A 403 -50.37 19.44 -10.66
N VAL A 404 -50.00 20.36 -11.56
CA VAL A 404 -49.87 21.80 -11.27
C VAL A 404 -51.24 22.41 -10.94
N GLY A 405 -52.31 22.02 -11.66
CA GLY A 405 -53.67 22.46 -11.33
C GLY A 405 -54.19 21.91 -10.00
N GLY A 406 -53.82 20.67 -9.63
CA GLY A 406 -54.27 20.02 -8.39
C GLY A 406 -53.44 20.33 -7.14
N LEU A 407 -52.15 20.65 -7.29
CA LEU A 407 -51.21 20.80 -6.17
C LEU A 407 -50.95 22.27 -5.78
N LEU A 408 -51.14 23.22 -6.70
CA LEU A 408 -50.92 24.65 -6.46
C LEU A 408 -52.20 25.46 -6.28
N ASN A 409 -53.38 24.82 -6.29
CA ASN A 409 -54.69 25.48 -6.21
C ASN A 409 -54.84 26.66 -7.18
N LEU A 410 -54.04 26.66 -8.26
CA LEU A 410 -54.09 27.62 -9.33
C LEU A 410 -55.29 27.20 -10.18
N ASN A 411 -56.43 27.86 -9.96
CA ASN A 411 -57.58 27.80 -10.87
C ASN A 411 -57.13 28.37 -12.22
N ILE A 412 -56.60 27.50 -13.08
CA ILE A 412 -56.15 27.83 -14.42
C ILE A 412 -57.18 27.24 -15.38
N PRO A 413 -58.09 28.05 -15.93
CA PRO A 413 -58.91 27.65 -17.08
C PRO A 413 -58.08 27.29 -18.33
N ALA A 414 -56.76 27.46 -18.30
CA ALA A 414 -55.87 27.31 -19.45
C ALA A 414 -55.54 25.85 -19.85
N VAL A 415 -56.01 24.82 -19.13
CA VAL A 415 -55.83 23.42 -19.59
C VAL A 415 -56.83 23.04 -20.70
N VAL A 416 -57.85 23.87 -20.95
CA VAL A 416 -58.71 23.80 -22.16
C VAL A 416 -58.30 24.87 -23.19
N GLY A 417 -57.16 25.55 -22.98
CA GLY A 417 -56.76 26.77 -23.69
C GLY A 417 -56.17 26.59 -25.09
N GLY A 418 -56.27 25.41 -25.71
CA GLY A 418 -55.91 25.26 -27.13
C GLY A 418 -56.85 26.03 -28.07
N VAL A 419 -58.04 26.45 -27.58
CA VAL A 419 -59.10 27.07 -28.39
C VAL A 419 -59.41 28.54 -27.98
N LEU A 420 -58.86 29.06 -26.87
CA LEU A 420 -59.21 30.41 -26.37
C LEU A 420 -58.05 31.42 -26.26
N CYS A 421 -56.82 31.10 -26.72
CA CYS A 421 -55.72 32.08 -26.70
C CYS A 421 -55.79 33.08 -27.87
N LEU A 422 -56.86 33.89 -27.91
CA LEU A 422 -57.15 34.87 -28.97
C LEU A 422 -56.45 36.23 -28.76
N VAL A 423 -56.06 36.60 -27.52
CA VAL A 423 -55.51 37.93 -27.20
C VAL A 423 -54.16 37.86 -26.47
N ALA A 424 -54.08 37.23 -25.30
CA ALA A 424 -52.83 37.02 -24.55
C ALA A 424 -52.98 35.88 -23.52
N CYS A 425 -51.99 34.99 -23.42
CA CYS A 425 -51.97 33.91 -22.41
C CYS A 425 -50.54 33.53 -21.98
N ASN A 426 -50.40 33.04 -20.75
CA ASN A 426 -49.18 32.36 -20.31
C ASN A 426 -49.21 30.91 -20.79
N VAL A 427 -48.26 30.54 -21.63
CA VAL A 427 -48.05 29.15 -22.06
C VAL A 427 -46.95 28.52 -21.23
N THR A 428 -47.14 27.27 -20.85
CA THR A 428 -46.13 26.47 -20.14
C THR A 428 -44.98 26.14 -21.10
N ASP A 429 -43.75 26.38 -20.67
CA ASP A 429 -42.55 26.16 -21.46
C ASP A 429 -41.58 25.27 -20.68
N VAL A 430 -41.27 24.10 -21.23
CA VAL A 430 -40.39 23.10 -20.61
C VAL A 430 -39.01 23.22 -21.21
N ASP A 431 -38.00 23.51 -20.37
CA ASP A 431 -36.61 23.53 -20.82
C ASP A 431 -35.83 22.39 -20.15
N ILE A 432 -34.86 21.86 -20.89
CA ILE A 432 -34.00 20.76 -20.48
C ILE A 432 -32.58 21.28 -20.44
N THR A 433 -31.92 21.09 -19.30
CA THR A 433 -30.52 21.49 -19.12
C THR A 433 -29.62 20.77 -20.13
N GLN A 434 -28.76 21.52 -20.81
CA GLN A 434 -27.88 21.02 -21.88
C GLN A 434 -26.53 20.50 -21.36
N SER A 435 -26.18 20.85 -20.12
CA SER A 435 -24.94 20.45 -19.47
C SER A 435 -25.21 19.39 -18.40
N LEU A 436 -24.59 18.22 -18.56
CA LEU A 436 -24.60 17.18 -17.52
C LEU A 436 -23.19 16.98 -16.96
N SER A 437 -23.08 17.01 -15.64
CA SER A 437 -21.84 16.68 -14.94
C SER A 437 -21.91 15.25 -14.41
N ILE A 438 -20.89 14.46 -14.73
CA ILE A 438 -20.71 13.08 -14.33
C ILE A 438 -19.44 13.01 -13.50
N TYR A 439 -19.57 12.53 -12.27
CA TYR A 439 -18.48 12.27 -11.36
C TYR A 439 -18.10 10.79 -11.40
N ILE A 440 -16.82 10.51 -11.62
CA ILE A 440 -16.27 9.16 -11.63
C ILE A 440 -15.10 9.13 -10.66
N GLU A 441 -15.19 8.31 -9.63
CA GLU A 441 -14.07 7.95 -8.76
C GLU A 441 -13.59 6.57 -9.13
N ALA A 442 -12.41 6.48 -9.75
CA ALA A 442 -11.88 5.25 -10.31
C ALA A 442 -11.14 4.39 -9.27
N ALA A 443 -11.20 3.07 -9.50
CA ALA A 443 -10.78 1.95 -8.68
C ALA A 443 -9.72 2.22 -7.59
N SER A 444 -10.18 2.21 -6.34
CA SER A 444 -9.32 1.96 -5.19
C SER A 444 -9.20 0.45 -4.97
N ALA A 445 -8.01 -0.10 -5.13
CA ALA A 445 -7.66 -1.41 -4.62
C ALA A 445 -6.67 -1.23 -3.45
N GLN A 446 -6.96 -1.89 -2.34
CA GLN A 446 -6.11 -1.93 -1.18
C GLN A 446 -5.82 -3.39 -0.85
N SER A 447 -4.58 -3.69 -0.46
CA SER A 447 -4.26 -4.98 0.13
C SER A 447 -3.42 -4.82 1.38
N GLN A 448 -3.67 -5.68 2.36
CA GLN A 448 -2.96 -5.70 3.63
C GLN A 448 -2.63 -7.13 4.08
N VAL A 449 -1.49 -7.32 4.72
CA VAL A 449 -1.08 -8.61 5.28
C VAL A 449 -1.89 -8.92 6.55
N THR A 450 -2.53 -10.08 6.61
CA THR A 450 -3.32 -10.53 7.77
C THR A 450 -2.70 -11.70 8.51
N ASP A 451 -2.03 -12.61 7.79
CA ASP A 451 -1.37 -13.76 8.40
C ASP A 451 -0.12 -14.20 7.62
N TYR A 452 0.76 -14.94 8.29
CA TYR A 452 1.95 -15.54 7.69
C TYR A 452 2.28 -16.88 8.37
N SER A 453 2.87 -17.80 7.61
CA SER A 453 3.44 -19.05 8.12
C SER A 453 4.86 -19.24 7.59
N CYS A 454 5.78 -19.54 8.50
CA CYS A 454 7.19 -19.79 8.23
C CYS A 454 7.62 -21.16 8.79
N ALA A 455 6.81 -22.19 8.56
CA ALA A 455 7.10 -23.55 9.04
C ALA A 455 8.34 -24.16 8.35
N THR A 456 8.43 -24.08 7.02
CA THR A 456 9.61 -24.45 6.23
C THR A 456 9.75 -23.54 5.01
N PRO A 457 10.94 -23.44 4.39
CA PRO A 457 11.12 -22.68 3.14
C PRO A 457 10.19 -23.15 1.99
N ALA A 458 9.76 -24.42 2.00
CA ALA A 458 8.90 -25.01 0.98
C ALA A 458 7.39 -24.81 1.26
N THR A 459 7.00 -24.63 2.52
CA THR A 459 5.59 -24.47 2.94
C THR A 459 5.25 -23.08 3.44
N LYS A 460 6.12 -22.09 3.18
CA LYS A 460 5.88 -20.70 3.55
C LYS A 460 4.61 -20.18 2.89
N SER A 461 3.77 -19.52 3.69
CA SER A 461 2.55 -18.89 3.22
C SER A 461 2.41 -17.46 3.71
N LEU A 462 1.75 -16.64 2.90
CA LEU A 462 1.33 -15.30 3.25
C LEU A 462 -0.15 -15.16 2.93
N THR A 463 -0.94 -14.72 3.91
CA THR A 463 -2.35 -14.42 3.73
C THR A 463 -2.52 -12.92 3.72
N VAL A 464 -3.19 -12.42 2.68
CA VAL A 464 -3.48 -11.00 2.53
C VAL A 464 -4.97 -10.80 2.33
N GLN A 465 -5.49 -9.72 2.86
CA GLN A 465 -6.84 -9.26 2.58
C GLN A 465 -6.75 -8.22 1.48
N ALA A 466 -7.41 -8.47 0.35
CA ALA A 466 -7.49 -7.54 -0.76
C ALA A 466 -8.92 -7.03 -0.88
N THR A 467 -9.08 -5.71 -0.89
CA THR A 467 -10.33 -5.03 -1.15
C THR A 467 -10.20 -4.32 -2.49
N THR A 468 -11.07 -4.65 -3.43
CA THR A 468 -11.15 -4.02 -4.75
C THR A 468 -12.50 -3.33 -4.88
N ALA A 469 -12.51 -2.05 -5.23
CA ALA A 469 -13.69 -1.35 -5.69
C ALA A 469 -13.50 -0.97 -7.16
N MET A 470 -14.56 -1.06 -7.98
CA MET A 470 -14.45 -0.66 -9.38
C MET A 470 -14.53 0.85 -9.54
N ALA A 471 -15.66 1.46 -9.22
CA ALA A 471 -15.80 2.91 -9.25
C ALA A 471 -16.96 3.39 -8.41
N THR A 472 -16.89 4.62 -7.92
CA THR A 472 -18.09 5.34 -7.50
C THR A 472 -18.51 6.25 -8.64
N LEU A 473 -19.75 6.08 -9.11
CA LEU A 473 -20.33 6.93 -10.13
C LEU A 473 -21.38 7.84 -9.50
N GLY A 474 -21.27 9.13 -9.81
CA GLY A 474 -22.20 10.16 -9.40
C GLY A 474 -22.74 10.91 -10.62
N VAL A 475 -24.05 11.14 -10.68
CA VAL A 475 -24.68 12.00 -11.69
C VAL A 475 -25.40 13.13 -10.96
N GLY A 476 -25.00 14.37 -11.24
CA GLY A 476 -25.53 15.58 -10.60
C GLY A 476 -24.58 16.76 -10.72
N TYR A 477 -24.92 17.88 -10.07
CA TYR A 477 -23.99 19.01 -9.98
C TYR A 477 -22.91 18.70 -8.96
N VAL A 478 -21.66 18.88 -9.36
CA VAL A 478 -20.50 18.67 -8.50
C VAL A 478 -19.63 19.91 -8.63
N ASP A 479 -19.39 20.60 -7.53
CA ASP A 479 -18.50 21.75 -7.52
C ASP A 479 -17.05 21.27 -7.75
N PRO A 480 -16.36 21.73 -8.81
CA PRO A 480 -14.99 21.35 -9.12
C PRO A 480 -14.02 21.56 -7.95
N ALA A 481 -14.23 22.60 -7.12
CA ALA A 481 -13.36 22.88 -5.98
C ALA A 481 -13.48 21.82 -4.87
N THR A 482 -14.68 21.26 -4.67
CA THR A 482 -14.94 20.22 -3.66
C THR A 482 -14.70 18.81 -4.18
N ALA A 483 -14.90 18.56 -5.49
CA ALA A 483 -14.60 17.28 -6.14
C ALA A 483 -13.14 16.85 -5.96
N PHE A 484 -12.23 17.81 -5.99
CA PHE A 484 -10.78 17.58 -6.03
C PHE A 484 -10.07 17.84 -4.69
N SER A 485 -10.83 17.91 -3.60
CA SER A 485 -10.31 18.00 -2.24
C SER A 485 -9.96 16.61 -1.69
N SER A 486 -8.80 16.51 -1.03
CA SER A 486 -8.35 15.31 -0.31
C SER A 486 -8.89 15.20 1.12
N SER A 487 -9.61 16.21 1.62
CA SER A 487 -10.07 16.26 3.02
C SER A 487 -11.53 15.89 3.24
N ALA A 488 -12.35 15.79 2.18
CA ALA A 488 -13.78 15.55 2.30
C ALA A 488 -14.30 14.56 1.22
N PRO A 489 -15.29 13.71 1.57
CA PRO A 489 -16.04 12.93 0.58
C PRO A 489 -16.77 13.84 -0.40
N VAL A 490 -16.81 13.47 -1.68
CA VAL A 490 -17.52 14.28 -2.69
C VAL A 490 -19.02 14.17 -2.48
N THR A 491 -19.69 15.32 -2.39
CA THR A 491 -21.15 15.38 -2.32
C THR A 491 -21.70 15.75 -3.68
N VAL A 492 -22.44 14.82 -4.29
CA VAL A 492 -23.18 15.09 -5.53
C VAL A 492 -24.45 15.84 -5.17
N GLN A 493 -24.58 17.07 -5.64
CA GLN A 493 -25.79 17.88 -5.50
C GLN A 493 -26.79 17.53 -6.60
N PRO A 494 -28.10 17.54 -6.31
CA PRO A 494 -29.12 17.32 -7.32
C PRO A 494 -29.04 18.38 -8.42
N VAL A 495 -29.04 17.96 -9.69
CA VAL A 495 -29.11 18.88 -10.84
C VAL A 495 -30.54 18.98 -11.33
N ARG A 496 -31.00 20.21 -11.64
CA ARG A 496 -32.31 20.42 -12.25
C ARG A 496 -32.24 20.04 -13.73
N LEU A 497 -32.74 18.84 -14.06
CA LEU A 497 -32.71 18.34 -15.43
C LEU A 497 -33.82 18.96 -16.27
N ILE A 498 -35.01 19.10 -15.67
CA ILE A 498 -36.20 19.65 -16.31
C ILE A 498 -36.72 20.83 -15.50
N ASP A 499 -36.88 21.97 -16.17
CA ASP A 499 -37.47 23.17 -15.59
C ASP A 499 -38.82 23.48 -16.23
N PHE A 500 -39.85 23.61 -15.40
CA PHE A 500 -41.19 24.00 -15.82
C PHE A 500 -41.34 25.52 -15.68
N GLY A 501 -41.15 26.23 -16.80
CA GLY A 501 -41.29 27.67 -16.90
C GLY A 501 -42.61 28.09 -17.55
N GLN A 502 -42.79 29.40 -17.70
CA GLN A 502 -43.87 29.96 -18.49
C GLN A 502 -43.35 31.06 -19.42
N ARG A 503 -44.00 31.20 -20.57
CA ARG A 503 -43.80 32.28 -21.54
C ARG A 503 -45.11 33.02 -21.73
N TYR A 504 -45.04 34.34 -21.71
CA TYR A 504 -46.19 35.18 -22.03
C TYR A 504 -46.28 35.31 -23.55
N CYS A 505 -47.38 34.85 -24.15
CA CYS A 505 -47.61 34.93 -25.59
C CYS A 505 -48.88 35.70 -25.92
N ILE A 506 -48.84 36.44 -27.02
CA ILE A 506 -49.95 37.22 -27.58
C ILE A 506 -50.22 36.78 -29.02
N VAL A 507 -51.45 36.99 -29.50
CA VAL A 507 -51.89 36.68 -30.88
C VAL A 507 -51.71 35.19 -31.25
N LEU A 508 -52.61 34.30 -30.80
CA LEU A 508 -52.61 32.87 -31.18
C LEU A 508 -51.25 32.16 -30.96
N SER A 509 -50.48 32.58 -29.94
CA SER A 509 -49.14 32.05 -29.63
C SER A 509 -48.04 32.39 -30.65
N LEU A 510 -48.27 33.31 -31.58
CA LEU A 510 -47.29 33.71 -32.61
C LEU A 510 -46.22 34.68 -32.10
N ILE A 511 -46.55 35.52 -31.10
CA ILE A 511 -45.62 36.51 -30.54
C ILE A 511 -45.43 36.19 -29.06
N CYS A 512 -44.28 35.61 -28.71
CA CYS A 512 -43.98 35.18 -27.35
C CYS A 512 -42.80 35.96 -26.75
N GLY A 513 -42.97 36.43 -25.51
CA GLY A 513 -41.94 37.08 -24.71
C GLY A 513 -40.87 36.13 -24.17
N THR A 514 -39.97 36.69 -23.36
CA THR A 514 -38.88 35.97 -22.70
C THR A 514 -39.41 34.97 -21.66
N ARG A 515 -38.76 33.81 -21.58
CA ARG A 515 -39.11 32.73 -20.64
C ARG A 515 -38.85 33.14 -19.19
N THR A 516 -39.81 32.88 -18.32
CA THR A 516 -39.63 32.94 -16.86
C THR A 516 -39.46 31.53 -16.31
N ALA A 517 -38.27 31.24 -15.76
CA ALA A 517 -37.87 29.93 -15.27
C ALA A 517 -38.46 29.64 -13.87
N GLY A 518 -38.69 28.36 -13.54
CA GLY A 518 -39.01 27.91 -12.18
C GLY A 518 -40.42 28.19 -11.65
N VAL A 519 -41.35 28.62 -12.50
CA VAL A 519 -42.73 28.96 -12.08
C VAL A 519 -43.55 27.73 -11.71
N GLY A 520 -43.33 26.61 -12.40
CA GLY A 520 -44.01 25.33 -12.14
C GLY A 520 -43.17 24.33 -11.33
N GLY A 521 -42.07 24.78 -10.69
CA GLY A 521 -41.10 23.88 -10.06
C GLY A 521 -40.18 23.19 -11.07
N GLY A 522 -39.44 22.16 -10.62
CA GLY A 522 -38.49 21.44 -11.46
C GLY A 522 -38.24 20.01 -11.00
N LEU A 523 -37.77 19.18 -11.93
CA LEU A 523 -37.34 17.81 -11.62
C LEU A 523 -35.83 17.79 -11.46
N ASN A 524 -35.40 17.47 -10.24
CA ASN A 524 -34.01 17.30 -9.89
C ASN A 524 -33.63 15.83 -10.00
N VAL A 525 -32.47 15.54 -10.59
CA VAL A 525 -31.92 14.19 -10.65
C VAL A 525 -30.63 14.10 -9.85
N LYS A 526 -30.50 13.01 -9.10
CA LYS A 526 -29.28 12.63 -8.40
C LYS A 526 -29.11 11.12 -8.47
N ALA A 527 -27.92 10.68 -8.82
CA ALA A 527 -27.51 9.30 -8.63
C ALA A 527 -26.13 9.29 -7.97
N LEU A 528 -25.95 8.39 -7.02
CA LEU A 528 -24.66 8.08 -6.43
C LEU A 528 -24.66 6.60 -6.08
N SER A 529 -23.75 5.84 -6.68
CA SER A 529 -23.57 4.43 -6.33
C SER A 529 -22.12 4.03 -6.43
N THR A 530 -21.71 3.22 -5.46
CA THR A 530 -20.41 2.55 -5.45
C THR A 530 -20.57 1.18 -6.06
N VAL A 531 -19.79 0.91 -7.10
CA VAL A 531 -19.89 -0.31 -7.89
C VAL A 531 -18.90 -1.36 -7.38
N ALA A 532 -19.43 -2.56 -7.11
CA ALA A 532 -18.70 -3.81 -6.98
C ALA A 532 -17.50 -3.77 -6.01
N ALA A 533 -17.67 -3.18 -4.83
CA ALA A 533 -16.69 -3.34 -3.75
C ALA A 533 -16.73 -4.78 -3.23
N GLN A 534 -15.61 -5.50 -3.37
CA GLN A 534 -15.44 -6.84 -2.83
C GLN A 534 -14.19 -6.91 -1.98
N THR A 535 -14.28 -7.62 -0.85
CA THR A 535 -13.13 -7.95 -0.02
C THR A 535 -12.95 -9.45 -0.04
N SER A 536 -11.75 -9.90 -0.42
CA SER A 536 -11.39 -11.32 -0.50
C SER A 536 -10.07 -11.58 0.22
N SER A 537 -9.96 -12.77 0.80
CA SER A 537 -8.71 -13.25 1.39
C SER A 537 -7.93 -14.04 0.35
N LEU A 538 -6.71 -13.60 0.03
CA LEU A 538 -5.80 -14.26 -0.90
C LEU A 538 -4.71 -14.98 -0.11
N LEU A 539 -4.65 -16.31 -0.26
CA LEU A 539 -3.58 -17.14 0.30
C LEU A 539 -2.51 -17.40 -0.76
N PHE A 540 -1.27 -17.00 -0.49
CA PHE A 540 -0.10 -17.35 -1.30
C PHE A 540 0.59 -18.56 -0.66
N LEU A 541 0.67 -19.69 -1.37
CA LEU A 541 1.32 -20.92 -0.92
C LEU A 541 1.75 -21.75 -2.16
N PRO A 542 3.05 -22.02 -2.35
CA PRO A 542 4.20 -21.38 -1.70
C PRO A 542 4.39 -19.92 -2.19
N VAL A 543 4.91 -19.05 -1.32
CA VAL A 543 5.23 -17.66 -1.66
C VAL A 543 6.65 -17.55 -2.21
N ALA A 544 6.89 -16.69 -3.22
CA ALA A 544 8.22 -16.40 -3.72
C ALA A 544 9.10 -15.69 -2.65
N ASP A 545 10.42 -15.84 -2.73
CA ASP A 545 11.37 -15.08 -1.89
C ASP A 545 11.49 -13.62 -2.33
N MET A 546 12.00 -12.74 -1.45
CA MET A 546 12.16 -11.30 -1.74
C MET A 546 12.93 -11.00 -3.03
N ASN A 547 13.92 -11.82 -3.39
CA ASN A 547 14.75 -11.59 -4.58
C ASN A 547 14.19 -12.24 -5.86
N ALA A 548 13.02 -12.89 -5.78
CA ALA A 548 12.37 -13.53 -6.91
C ALA A 548 11.21 -12.67 -7.42
N VAL A 549 10.78 -12.91 -8.66
CA VAL A 549 9.62 -12.24 -9.24
C VAL A 549 8.39 -12.50 -8.35
N PRO A 550 7.62 -11.47 -7.96
CA PRO A 550 6.43 -11.65 -7.14
C PRO A 550 5.43 -12.62 -7.77
N THR A 551 4.85 -13.49 -6.95
CA THR A 551 3.70 -14.29 -7.39
C THR A 551 2.47 -13.40 -7.34
N TYR A 552 1.92 -13.05 -8.50
CA TYR A 552 0.72 -12.24 -8.60
C TYR A 552 -0.53 -13.12 -8.53
N LYS A 553 -1.52 -12.67 -7.75
CA LYS A 553 -2.87 -13.21 -7.76
C LYS A 553 -3.85 -12.07 -7.94
N SER A 554 -4.84 -12.30 -8.80
CA SER A 554 -5.96 -11.39 -8.97
C SER A 554 -7.04 -11.75 -7.95
N PRO A 555 -7.57 -10.79 -7.18
CA PRO A 555 -8.85 -10.93 -6.51
C PRO A 555 -9.91 -11.39 -7.52
N PRO A 556 -10.96 -12.12 -7.10
CA PRO A 556 -12.04 -12.52 -8.00
C PRO A 556 -12.56 -11.28 -8.74
N GLY A 557 -12.48 -11.32 -10.07
CA GLY A 557 -12.81 -10.18 -10.91
C GLY A 557 -14.24 -9.74 -10.70
N THR A 558 -14.45 -8.44 -10.57
CA THR A 558 -15.77 -7.84 -10.50
C THR A 558 -16.37 -7.80 -11.91
N ALA A 559 -17.63 -8.18 -12.04
CA ALA A 559 -18.34 -8.22 -13.32
C ALA A 559 -18.28 -6.88 -14.08
N ASN A 560 -18.33 -6.95 -15.42
CA ASN A 560 -18.27 -5.82 -16.36
C ASN A 560 -18.94 -4.53 -15.84
N ILE A 561 -18.20 -3.42 -15.92
CA ILE A 561 -18.65 -2.06 -15.58
C ILE A 561 -19.98 -1.70 -16.25
N VAL A 562 -20.18 -2.15 -17.47
CA VAL A 562 -21.39 -1.90 -18.28
C VAL A 562 -22.65 -2.41 -17.59
N ASN A 563 -22.61 -3.63 -17.02
CA ASN A 563 -23.75 -4.16 -16.26
C ASN A 563 -24.00 -3.37 -14.97
N SER A 564 -22.94 -2.90 -14.32
CA SER A 564 -23.05 -2.08 -13.12
C SER A 564 -23.45 -0.62 -13.36
N LEU A 565 -23.17 -0.07 -14.55
CA LEU A 565 -23.67 1.23 -14.97
C LEU A 565 -25.18 1.17 -15.20
N GLY A 566 -25.68 0.10 -15.84
CA GLY A 566 -27.11 -0.17 -15.93
C GLY A 566 -27.78 -0.25 -14.54
N ALA A 567 -27.16 -0.92 -13.57
CA ALA A 567 -27.62 -0.95 -12.18
C ALA A 567 -27.56 0.42 -11.48
N THR A 568 -26.51 1.21 -11.73
CA THR A 568 -26.37 2.57 -11.20
C THR A 568 -27.44 3.52 -11.75
N LEU A 569 -27.69 3.45 -13.07
CA LEU A 569 -28.75 4.19 -13.73
C LEU A 569 -30.15 3.71 -13.31
N SER A 570 -30.28 2.48 -12.80
CA SER A 570 -31.50 1.98 -12.18
C SER A 570 -31.73 2.56 -10.78
N GLY A 571 -30.69 3.04 -10.11
CA GLY A 571 -30.75 3.72 -8.80
C GLY A 571 -30.92 5.24 -8.88
N LEU A 572 -31.19 5.79 -10.07
CA LEU A 572 -31.36 7.22 -10.30
C LEU A 572 -32.61 7.73 -9.58
N GLN A 573 -32.45 8.66 -8.63
CA GLN A 573 -33.57 9.26 -7.92
C GLN A 573 -33.91 10.60 -8.57
N ALA A 574 -35.13 10.71 -9.10
CA ALA A 574 -35.68 11.99 -9.51
C ALA A 574 -36.60 12.53 -8.41
N THR A 575 -36.35 13.75 -7.95
CA THR A 575 -37.14 14.42 -6.93
C THR A 575 -37.73 15.69 -7.51
N TYR A 576 -39.05 15.85 -7.39
CA TYR A 576 -39.72 17.09 -7.78
C TYR A 576 -39.56 18.14 -6.67
N VAL A 577 -39.10 19.33 -7.06
CA VAL A 577 -38.95 20.48 -6.17
C VAL A 577 -40.00 21.53 -6.54
N PRO A 578 -40.92 21.88 -5.62
CA PRO A 578 -41.95 22.88 -5.87
C PRO A 578 -41.37 24.30 -5.91
N PRO A 579 -42.09 25.27 -6.51
CA PRO A 579 -41.64 26.66 -6.58
C PRO A 579 -41.52 27.30 -5.18
N SER A 580 -40.53 28.19 -5.02
CA SER A 580 -40.25 28.89 -3.76
C SER A 580 -41.46 29.69 -3.27
N GLY A 581 -41.93 29.42 -2.05
CA GLY A 581 -43.11 30.08 -1.45
C GLY A 581 -44.40 29.25 -1.47
N SER A 582 -44.36 28.00 -1.97
CA SER A 582 -45.50 27.06 -1.94
C SER A 582 -45.29 25.98 -0.87
N THR A 583 -46.27 25.78 0.01
CA THR A 583 -46.34 24.61 0.90
C THR A 583 -46.97 23.45 0.13
N PRO A 584 -46.33 22.28 0.00
CA PRO A 584 -46.94 21.12 -0.66
C PRO A 584 -48.20 20.71 0.11
N GLY A 585 -49.38 20.88 -0.48
CA GLY A 585 -50.60 20.25 0.04
C GLY A 585 -50.46 18.73 -0.02
N ALA A 586 -51.15 18.01 0.88
CA ALA A 586 -51.13 16.54 0.91
C ALA A 586 -51.42 15.99 -0.49
N ALA A 587 -50.45 15.31 -1.08
CA ALA A 587 -50.54 14.81 -2.44
C ALA A 587 -51.66 13.76 -2.53
N ASN A 588 -52.73 14.05 -3.28
CA ASN A 588 -53.73 13.05 -3.64
C ASN A 588 -53.05 11.91 -4.42
N GLY A 589 -53.51 10.67 -4.24
CA GLY A 589 -52.92 9.45 -4.83
C GLY A 589 -52.67 9.50 -6.34
N THR A 590 -53.42 10.32 -7.07
CA THR A 590 -53.26 10.62 -8.49
C THR A 590 -52.02 11.47 -8.82
N VAL A 591 -51.66 12.43 -7.97
CA VAL A 591 -50.45 13.26 -8.14
C VAL A 591 -49.19 12.45 -7.86
N THR A 592 -49.20 11.62 -6.82
CA THR A 592 -48.10 10.68 -6.54
C THR A 592 -47.90 9.67 -7.67
N THR A 593 -48.98 9.16 -8.29
CA THR A 593 -48.89 8.20 -9.40
C THR A 593 -48.43 8.88 -10.69
N ALA A 594 -48.90 10.09 -10.98
CA ALA A 594 -48.44 10.88 -12.12
C ALA A 594 -46.96 11.27 -11.96
N LEU A 595 -46.55 11.68 -10.76
CA LEU A 595 -45.15 12.01 -10.47
C LEU A 595 -44.25 10.77 -10.55
N ALA A 596 -44.72 9.60 -10.10
CA ALA A 596 -44.00 8.34 -10.25
C ALA A 596 -43.85 7.95 -11.73
N THR A 597 -44.89 8.13 -12.54
CA THR A 597 -44.84 7.84 -13.99
C THR A 597 -43.90 8.80 -14.72
N ILE A 598 -43.92 10.09 -14.37
CA ILE A 598 -42.98 11.12 -14.85
C ILE A 598 -41.55 10.75 -14.48
N THR A 599 -41.34 10.36 -13.22
CA THR A 599 -40.03 9.95 -12.71
C THR A 599 -39.50 8.74 -13.48
N SER A 600 -40.32 7.69 -13.66
CA SER A 600 -39.95 6.51 -14.43
C SER A 600 -39.64 6.83 -15.89
N ALA A 601 -40.46 7.65 -16.56
CA ALA A 601 -40.23 8.05 -17.95
C ALA A 601 -38.93 8.85 -18.13
N VAL A 602 -38.62 9.74 -17.18
CA VAL A 602 -37.37 10.50 -17.20
C VAL A 602 -36.17 9.60 -16.91
N VAL A 603 -36.29 8.63 -15.99
CA VAL A 603 -35.24 7.65 -15.72
C VAL A 603 -34.95 6.79 -16.97
N THR A 604 -35.98 6.30 -17.66
CA THR A 604 -35.81 5.54 -18.92
C THR A 604 -35.19 6.38 -20.03
N LEU A 605 -35.63 7.63 -20.19
CA LEU A 605 -35.06 8.56 -21.16
C LEU A 605 -33.57 8.83 -20.89
N VAL A 606 -33.23 9.10 -19.62
CA VAL A 606 -31.85 9.30 -19.21
C VAL A 606 -31.06 8.02 -19.48
N GLN A 607 -31.58 6.83 -19.17
CA GLN A 607 -30.94 5.55 -19.48
C GLN A 607 -30.66 5.36 -20.98
N ASP A 608 -31.63 5.64 -21.85
CA ASP A 608 -31.50 5.44 -23.31
C ASP A 608 -30.49 6.40 -23.95
N VAL A 609 -30.35 7.61 -23.40
CA VAL A 609 -29.39 8.61 -23.90
C VAL A 609 -28.01 8.42 -23.26
N LEU A 610 -27.94 8.22 -21.94
CA LEU A 610 -26.67 8.11 -21.22
C LEU A 610 -26.00 6.76 -21.42
N SER A 611 -26.72 5.65 -21.48
CA SER A 611 -26.11 4.31 -21.58
C SER A 611 -25.16 4.18 -22.79
N PRO A 612 -25.60 4.48 -24.05
CA PRO A 612 -24.71 4.40 -25.20
C PRO A 612 -23.62 5.50 -25.25
N LEU A 613 -23.76 6.57 -24.46
CA LEU A 613 -22.77 7.66 -24.37
C LEU A 613 -21.69 7.40 -23.31
N LEU A 614 -22.09 6.92 -22.13
CA LEU A 614 -21.15 6.64 -21.05
C LEU A 614 -20.34 5.39 -21.33
N ASP A 615 -20.90 4.36 -21.96
CA ASP A 615 -20.17 3.11 -22.16
C ASP A 615 -18.85 3.27 -22.94
N PRO A 616 -18.80 3.98 -24.08
CA PRO A 616 -17.55 4.27 -24.76
C PRO A 616 -16.67 5.22 -23.94
N ILE A 617 -17.23 6.28 -23.35
CA ILE A 617 -16.42 7.29 -22.64
C ILE A 617 -15.74 6.66 -21.42
N VAL A 618 -16.49 5.95 -20.58
CA VAL A 618 -16.02 5.30 -19.35
C VAL A 618 -15.01 4.20 -19.69
N ASN A 619 -15.32 3.28 -20.61
CA ASN A 619 -14.39 2.20 -20.95
C ASN A 619 -13.11 2.70 -21.65
N THR A 620 -13.24 3.68 -22.55
CA THR A 620 -12.08 4.19 -23.30
C THR A 620 -11.20 5.09 -22.45
N LEU A 621 -11.80 5.96 -21.62
CA LEU A 621 -11.05 6.83 -20.71
C LEU A 621 -10.36 6.04 -19.61
N LEU A 622 -11.04 5.05 -19.03
CA LEU A 622 -10.47 4.25 -17.94
C LEU A 622 -9.43 3.26 -18.44
N SER A 623 -9.62 2.67 -19.63
CA SER A 623 -8.57 1.92 -20.32
C SER A 623 -7.36 2.81 -20.67
N ALA A 624 -7.57 4.08 -21.03
CA ALA A 624 -6.48 5.02 -21.34
C ALA A 624 -5.75 5.53 -20.09
N LEU A 625 -6.44 5.62 -18.94
CA LEU A 625 -5.83 5.90 -17.64
C LEU A 625 -5.05 4.71 -17.07
N GLY A 626 -5.06 3.55 -17.74
CA GLY A 626 -4.42 2.34 -17.23
C GLY A 626 -5.14 1.67 -16.07
N ILE A 627 -6.30 2.22 -15.67
CA ILE A 627 -7.08 1.75 -14.55
C ILE A 627 -8.05 0.69 -15.07
N ASN A 628 -7.64 -0.57 -15.04
CA ASN A 628 -8.56 -1.69 -15.25
C ASN A 628 -9.40 -1.86 -14.00
N LEU A 629 -10.66 -1.41 -14.07
CA LEU A 629 -11.53 -1.39 -12.90
C LEU A 629 -11.90 -2.83 -12.55
N GLY A 630 -11.55 -3.24 -11.33
CA GLY A 630 -11.82 -4.58 -10.84
C GLY A 630 -10.67 -5.59 -10.95
N ASN A 631 -9.60 -5.28 -11.68
CA ASN A 631 -8.48 -6.20 -11.91
C ASN A 631 -7.14 -5.58 -11.44
N ALA A 632 -7.05 -5.27 -10.15
CA ALA A 632 -5.77 -5.03 -9.50
C ALA A 632 -5.15 -6.38 -9.12
N GLU A 633 -3.90 -6.61 -9.50
CA GLU A 633 -3.19 -7.81 -9.11
C GLU A 633 -2.34 -7.52 -7.88
N VAL A 634 -2.42 -8.42 -6.90
CA VAL A 634 -1.63 -8.33 -5.68
C VAL A 634 -0.49 -9.33 -5.79
N GLY A 635 0.74 -8.84 -5.74
CA GLY A 635 1.95 -9.66 -5.69
C GLY A 635 2.47 -9.76 -4.26
N ALA A 636 2.91 -10.94 -3.85
CA ALA A 636 3.44 -11.17 -2.53
C ALA A 636 4.78 -11.92 -2.57
N ASN A 637 5.71 -11.49 -1.73
CA ASN A 637 6.99 -12.15 -1.49
C ASN A 637 7.22 -12.27 0.02
N LEU A 638 7.81 -13.38 0.45
CA LEU A 638 8.09 -13.66 1.85
C LEU A 638 9.42 -14.42 1.96
N THR A 639 10.31 -13.90 2.80
CA THR A 639 11.53 -14.61 3.21
C THR A 639 11.53 -14.69 4.73
N CYS A 640 11.50 -15.92 5.25
CA CYS A 640 11.35 -16.19 6.68
C CYS A 640 12.59 -15.86 7.52
N GLN A 641 13.76 -15.81 6.88
CA GLN A 641 15.05 -15.50 7.52
C GLN A 641 15.81 -14.54 6.62
N MET A 642 15.61 -13.24 6.82
CA MET A 642 16.28 -12.23 6.02
C MET A 642 17.35 -11.51 6.83
N GLY A 643 18.62 -11.75 6.49
CA GLY A 643 19.78 -11.19 7.20
C GLY A 643 20.63 -12.28 7.86
N ARG A 644 21.36 -11.91 8.91
CA ARG A 644 22.23 -12.82 9.67
C ARG A 644 21.64 -13.08 11.05
N ALA A 645 21.80 -14.29 11.56
CA ALA A 645 21.58 -14.56 12.98
C ALA A 645 22.54 -13.69 13.81
N TYR A 646 22.08 -13.28 15.00
CA TYR A 646 22.84 -12.42 15.89
C TYR A 646 22.70 -12.88 17.33
N LEU A 647 23.75 -12.64 18.12
CA LEU A 647 23.77 -12.94 19.55
C LEU A 647 22.96 -11.89 20.31
N VAL A 648 22.19 -12.34 21.30
CA VAL A 648 21.29 -11.48 22.07
C VAL A 648 21.58 -11.52 23.56
N ILE A 649 22.16 -12.62 24.03
CA ILE A 649 22.62 -12.88 25.41
C ILE A 649 23.85 -13.78 25.29
#